data_AF-A0A2G9HYU2-F1
#
_entry.id   AF-A0A2G9HYU2-F1
#
_cell.length_a   1.000
_cell.length_b   1.000
_cell.length_c   1.000
_cell.angle_alpha   90.00
_cell.angle_beta   90.00
_cell.angle_gamma   90.00
#
_symmetry.space_group_name_H-M   'P 1'
#
loop_
_entity.id
_entity.type
_entity.pdbx_description
1 polymer ?
#
loop_
_entity_poly.entity_id
_entity_poly.type
_entity_poly.pdbx_seq_one_letter_code
_entity_poly.pdbx_strand_id
1 'polypeptide(L)'
;MGDQHDFSLTSNLEGWDEQYSRKECEKFFNDSDNWSSNVHPEEWGWVFWTTAKDPEKPSSSEPYEGAIRDEFKRLLDDLVDSTVSSPSYLIQFWVPKVVGGKRYLTTSDQPFAVGWYLRKGLCWYRKHCTDYNYFVGDSEGEEEDNGPVGRVFRNGLPESSPDLRLYSNTEHPLRDYAARCGGRRYIALPLFDLLRNQCIGVLELLTSCERIDLREFETLDKGLKKTGFRSTHIGWPSMYKNPIFEQKPHASEFTEMLEMAIDAVPELHLAQVWIPCEQCAYATGSNLSCMTRADFRAAAKNNSMRGFSNACRFHNIQSQKGIAGIVLSSTDKSCFCRNLCDFSISEFPLAHHAQQARLSFYFAICLRSVQNSDYLCLVEFFFHPDRGEDAYPWSLLHLLVQIIEKKVPGFKVASGKKLGEEVVEEVGIRNNMLASCEMGFSQPNISLYIEQKKHHYPKEFTTVCAMAGFDKSYSFSDFSEYLKKPDLCSSTPSKGNSRYLFWTMVREELPEYGSNIRILLQDNKVRSSWEHGFEGLVQFWALKRVDNRSYLSTSDQPFAVTSLHQGLCWYRKQCMDHQYFVNEEAKEEELGPLGRVFRNRYSECSPDLRLYSAKEFPLRDNAARCGLRYYLALPIFDLLEEQCVGVLEYVGFSHANWEFELGRVKEALEVINLKSSHIKVERPFFSFKVNRFRTISDNLLYCLLVFHSYGIH
;
A
#
# COMPACT_ATOMS: atom_id res chain seq x y z
N MET A 1 -19.29 -38.04 -16.16
CA MET A 1 -19.06 -37.21 -17.35
C MET A 1 -19.32 -35.78 -16.90
N GLY A 2 -18.31 -34.94 -16.64
CA GLY A 2 -16.87 -35.19 -16.78
C GLY A 2 -16.20 -34.35 -17.88
N ASP A 3 -16.82 -33.24 -18.26
CA ASP A 3 -16.21 -32.29 -19.18
C ASP A 3 -15.05 -31.56 -18.48
N GLN A 4 -13.90 -31.51 -19.16
CA GLN A 4 -12.72 -30.86 -18.64
C GLN A 4 -12.87 -29.34 -18.84
N HIS A 5 -12.95 -28.57 -17.76
CA HIS A 5 -12.66 -27.15 -17.84
C HIS A 5 -11.19 -26.97 -18.25
N ASP A 6 -10.97 -26.29 -19.37
CA ASP A 6 -9.64 -26.11 -19.94
C ASP A 6 -8.87 -25.04 -19.16
N PHE A 7 -8.04 -25.48 -18.21
CA PHE A 7 -7.22 -24.63 -17.35
C PHE A 7 -5.96 -24.06 -18.05
N SER A 8 -5.89 -24.09 -19.39
CA SER A 8 -4.71 -23.68 -20.19
C SER A 8 -4.42 -22.17 -20.28
N LEU A 9 -4.81 -21.39 -19.27
CA LEU A 9 -4.38 -19.98 -19.09
C LEU A 9 -3.23 -19.85 -18.07
N THR A 10 -2.25 -20.75 -18.19
CA THR A 10 -0.93 -20.65 -17.52
C THR A 10 0.11 -19.88 -18.35
N SER A 11 -0.33 -19.10 -19.33
CA SER A 11 0.50 -18.14 -20.06
C SER A 11 0.85 -16.93 -19.19
N ASN A 12 2.05 -16.39 -19.32
CA ASN A 12 2.42 -15.11 -18.69
C ASN A 12 1.43 -14.01 -19.10
N LEU A 13 0.96 -13.20 -18.14
CA LEU A 13 0.14 -12.01 -18.41
C LEU A 13 1.03 -10.83 -18.84
N GLU A 14 1.87 -11.06 -19.85
CA GLU A 14 2.73 -10.06 -20.46
C GLU A 14 1.90 -8.98 -21.17
N GLY A 15 2.27 -7.72 -20.97
CA GLY A 15 1.49 -6.58 -21.50
C GLY A 15 0.26 -6.21 -20.67
N TRP A 16 0.12 -6.67 -19.41
CA TRP A 16 -0.93 -6.19 -18.49
C TRP A 16 -0.93 -4.67 -18.33
N ASP A 17 0.25 -4.05 -18.48
CA ASP A 17 0.53 -2.62 -18.35
C ASP A 17 0.17 -1.82 -19.61
N GLU A 18 -0.04 -2.48 -20.74
CA GLU A 18 -0.39 -1.83 -21.99
C GLU A 18 -1.83 -1.31 -21.98
N GLN A 19 -2.10 -0.34 -22.86
CA GLN A 19 -3.44 0.18 -23.10
C GLN A 19 -4.11 -0.61 -24.24
N TYR A 20 -5.41 -0.88 -24.13
CA TYR A 20 -6.24 -1.13 -25.31
C TYR A 20 -6.66 0.20 -25.96
N SER A 21 -6.62 0.30 -27.28
CA SER A 21 -7.38 1.35 -27.96
C SER A 21 -8.88 1.15 -27.73
N ARG A 22 -9.68 2.21 -27.83
CA ARG A 22 -11.15 2.16 -27.68
C ARG A 22 -11.77 0.95 -28.38
N LYS A 23 -11.45 0.76 -29.66
CA LYS A 23 -12.04 -0.30 -30.51
C LYS A 23 -11.63 -1.71 -30.09
N GLU A 24 -10.39 -1.88 -29.61
CA GLU A 24 -9.92 -3.17 -29.10
C GLU A 24 -10.58 -3.50 -27.76
N CYS A 25 -10.78 -2.51 -26.89
CA CYS A 25 -11.45 -2.66 -25.61
C CYS A 25 -12.94 -2.97 -25.79
N GLU A 26 -13.64 -2.19 -26.64
CA GLU A 26 -15.03 -2.46 -27.04
C GLU A 26 -15.16 -3.86 -27.63
N LYS A 27 -14.27 -4.27 -28.54
CA LYS A 27 -14.26 -5.62 -29.10
C LYS A 27 -13.99 -6.71 -28.04
N PHE A 28 -13.02 -6.51 -27.15
CA PHE A 28 -12.62 -7.48 -26.13
C PHE A 28 -13.77 -7.87 -25.19
N PHE A 29 -14.70 -6.95 -24.94
CA PHE A 29 -15.95 -7.23 -24.23
C PHE A 29 -17.07 -7.70 -25.18
N ASN A 30 -17.24 -7.07 -26.36
CA ASN A 30 -18.31 -7.35 -27.32
C ASN A 30 -18.24 -8.73 -28.01
N ASP A 31 -17.05 -9.33 -28.15
CA ASP A 31 -16.88 -10.70 -28.65
C ASP A 31 -17.43 -11.77 -27.65
N SER A 32 -18.01 -11.35 -26.52
CA SER A 32 -18.57 -12.21 -25.47
C SER A 32 -20.01 -11.84 -25.08
N ASP A 33 -20.34 -10.55 -24.99
CA ASP A 33 -21.66 -10.04 -24.57
C ASP A 33 -21.96 -8.69 -25.22
N ASN A 34 -23.24 -8.33 -25.39
CA ASN A 34 -23.65 -7.07 -26.03
C ASN A 34 -23.42 -5.84 -25.13
N TRP A 35 -22.17 -5.38 -24.99
CA TRP A 35 -21.83 -4.17 -24.23
C TRP A 35 -21.98 -2.89 -25.06
N SER A 36 -22.42 -1.84 -24.38
CA SER A 36 -22.39 -0.44 -24.84
C SER A 36 -21.52 0.37 -23.89
N SER A 37 -20.88 1.43 -24.39
CA SER A 37 -19.99 2.27 -23.59
C SER A 37 -20.16 3.77 -23.86
N ASN A 38 -19.95 4.56 -22.81
CA ASN A 38 -19.87 6.03 -22.86
C ASN A 38 -18.45 6.49 -22.50
N VAL A 39 -18.06 7.64 -23.05
CA VAL A 39 -16.87 8.41 -22.66
C VAL A 39 -17.35 9.69 -21.99
N HIS A 40 -16.82 10.01 -20.81
CA HIS A 40 -17.14 11.27 -20.15
C HIS A 40 -16.26 12.43 -20.65
N PRO A 41 -16.75 13.68 -20.66
CA PRO A 41 -16.21 14.75 -21.52
C PRO A 41 -14.76 15.18 -21.23
N GLU A 42 -14.24 14.91 -20.03
CA GLU A 42 -12.84 15.23 -19.65
C GLU A 42 -11.88 14.01 -19.71
N GLU A 43 -12.30 12.90 -20.35
CA GLU A 43 -11.48 11.69 -20.58
C GLU A 43 -11.08 10.91 -19.30
N TRP A 44 -11.80 11.03 -18.18
CA TRP A 44 -11.38 10.39 -16.90
C TRP A 44 -11.64 8.87 -16.82
N GLY A 45 -12.48 8.32 -17.71
CA GLY A 45 -12.77 6.89 -17.75
C GLY A 45 -13.90 6.50 -18.71
N TRP A 46 -14.22 5.21 -18.67
CA TRP A 46 -15.11 4.52 -19.61
C TRP A 46 -16.14 3.69 -18.82
N VAL A 47 -17.42 3.99 -18.98
CA VAL A 47 -18.51 3.21 -18.35
C VAL A 47 -19.08 2.23 -19.37
N PHE A 48 -19.21 0.96 -18.98
CA PHE A 48 -19.73 -0.15 -19.79
C PHE A 48 -21.00 -0.72 -19.16
N TRP A 49 -22.04 -0.98 -19.98
CA TRP A 49 -23.26 -1.67 -19.57
C TRP A 49 -23.80 -2.57 -20.69
N THR A 50 -24.48 -3.65 -20.35
CA THR A 50 -25.19 -4.49 -21.32
C THR A 50 -26.47 -3.80 -21.80
N THR A 51 -26.76 -3.79 -23.10
CA THR A 51 -28.14 -3.54 -23.57
C THR A 51 -29.00 -4.78 -23.36
N ALA A 52 -30.29 -4.61 -23.10
CA ALA A 52 -31.20 -5.71 -22.79
C ALA A 52 -31.27 -6.72 -23.95
N LYS A 53 -31.03 -7.99 -23.66
CA LYS A 53 -31.13 -9.10 -24.62
C LYS A 53 -32.60 -9.40 -24.92
N ASP A 54 -33.13 -8.76 -25.96
CA ASP A 54 -34.41 -9.02 -26.64
C ASP A 54 -35.69 -8.88 -25.77
N PRO A 55 -36.52 -7.83 -25.96
CA PRO A 55 -37.68 -7.58 -25.10
C PRO A 55 -38.77 -8.68 -25.15
N GLU A 56 -38.73 -9.61 -26.11
CA GLU A 56 -39.67 -10.74 -26.17
C GLU A 56 -39.29 -11.93 -25.25
N LYS A 57 -38.14 -11.89 -24.56
CA LYS A 57 -37.73 -12.92 -23.57
C LYS A 57 -37.21 -12.33 -22.25
N PRO A 58 -38.06 -12.10 -21.25
CA PRO A 58 -37.62 -11.72 -19.91
C PRO A 58 -36.89 -12.89 -19.21
N SER A 59 -35.56 -12.92 -19.31
CA SER A 59 -34.70 -13.73 -18.45
C SER A 59 -34.43 -12.99 -17.13
N SER A 60 -34.86 -13.58 -16.01
CA SER A 60 -35.12 -12.93 -14.70
C SER A 60 -36.47 -12.20 -14.63
N SER A 61 -37.10 -12.30 -13.46
CA SER A 61 -38.49 -11.93 -13.22
C SER A 61 -38.62 -10.92 -12.08
N GLU A 62 -38.10 -9.71 -12.25
CA GLU A 62 -38.55 -8.54 -11.46
C GLU A 62 -38.17 -7.20 -12.13
N PRO A 63 -39.12 -6.25 -12.31
CA PRO A 63 -38.79 -4.90 -12.80
C PRO A 63 -37.80 -4.11 -11.92
N TYR A 64 -37.65 -4.53 -10.66
CA TYR A 64 -36.77 -3.93 -9.66
C TYR A 64 -35.28 -4.16 -9.95
N GLU A 65 -34.89 -5.32 -10.52
CA GLU A 65 -33.50 -5.59 -10.90
C GLU A 65 -33.01 -4.68 -12.04
N GLY A 66 -33.88 -4.37 -13.01
CA GLY A 66 -33.58 -3.43 -14.09
C GLY A 66 -33.33 -2.02 -13.57
N ALA A 67 -34.23 -1.52 -12.71
CA ALA A 67 -34.09 -0.20 -12.10
C ALA A 67 -32.79 -0.05 -11.28
N ILE A 68 -32.43 -1.06 -10.48
CA ILE A 68 -31.14 -1.05 -9.74
C ILE A 68 -29.94 -1.00 -10.69
N ARG A 69 -30.00 -1.69 -11.84
CA ARG A 69 -28.91 -1.70 -12.83
C ARG A 69 -28.72 -0.33 -13.48
N ASP A 70 -29.82 0.39 -13.74
CA ASP A 70 -29.76 1.78 -14.21
C ASP A 70 -29.17 2.72 -13.15
N GLU A 71 -29.57 2.58 -11.88
CA GLU A 71 -28.96 3.34 -10.77
C GLU A 71 -27.46 3.04 -10.58
N PHE A 72 -27.04 1.78 -10.71
CA PHE A 72 -25.64 1.39 -10.73
C PHE A 72 -24.88 2.02 -11.89
N LYS A 73 -25.48 2.10 -13.08
CA LYS A 73 -24.88 2.84 -14.20
C LYS A 73 -24.77 4.34 -13.87
N ARG A 74 -25.83 4.98 -13.38
CA ARG A 74 -25.80 6.41 -12.99
C ARG A 74 -24.72 6.69 -11.95
N LEU A 75 -24.50 5.77 -11.01
CA LEU A 75 -23.43 5.86 -10.02
C LEU A 75 -22.05 5.80 -10.70
N LEU A 76 -21.84 4.90 -11.66
CA LEU A 76 -20.57 4.82 -12.39
C LEU A 76 -20.32 6.07 -13.25
N ASP A 77 -21.32 6.57 -13.96
CA ASP A 77 -21.24 7.81 -14.73
C ASP A 77 -20.80 8.96 -13.79
N ASP A 78 -21.49 9.16 -12.65
CA ASP A 78 -21.10 10.13 -11.60
C ASP A 78 -19.67 9.92 -11.07
N LEU A 79 -19.29 8.67 -10.76
CA LEU A 79 -18.01 8.36 -10.15
C LEU A 79 -16.84 8.61 -11.11
N VAL A 80 -16.97 8.23 -12.38
CA VAL A 80 -15.98 8.52 -13.43
C VAL A 80 -15.79 10.02 -13.60
N ASP A 81 -16.87 10.79 -13.57
CA ASP A 81 -16.87 12.25 -13.77
C ASP A 81 -16.31 13.07 -12.59
N SER A 82 -16.02 12.45 -11.43
CA SER A 82 -15.70 13.22 -10.22
C SER A 82 -14.81 12.56 -9.15
N THR A 83 -14.41 11.28 -9.28
CA THR A 83 -13.80 10.53 -8.15
C THR A 83 -12.31 10.24 -8.29
N VAL A 84 -11.91 9.60 -9.38
CA VAL A 84 -10.67 8.80 -9.34
C VAL A 84 -9.46 9.63 -9.76
N SER A 85 -8.57 9.90 -8.80
CA SER A 85 -7.31 10.64 -9.04
C SER A 85 -6.22 9.78 -9.72
N SER A 86 -6.50 8.51 -10.01
CA SER A 86 -5.66 7.62 -10.81
C SER A 86 -6.31 7.36 -12.17
N PRO A 87 -5.58 7.40 -13.30
CA PRO A 87 -6.10 7.06 -14.63
C PRO A 87 -6.13 5.53 -14.91
N SER A 88 -5.89 4.68 -13.91
CA SER A 88 -5.86 3.22 -14.06
C SER A 88 -6.56 2.51 -12.90
N TYR A 89 -7.86 2.28 -13.10
CA TYR A 89 -8.77 1.66 -12.15
C TYR A 89 -9.77 0.75 -12.84
N LEU A 90 -10.37 -0.15 -12.06
CA LEU A 90 -11.62 -0.84 -12.35
C LEU A 90 -12.59 -0.57 -11.20
N ILE A 91 -13.83 -0.23 -11.53
CA ILE A 91 -14.96 -0.19 -10.59
C ILE A 91 -16.00 -1.20 -11.10
N GLN A 92 -16.43 -2.15 -10.27
CA GLN A 92 -17.46 -3.14 -10.63
C GLN A 92 -18.39 -3.48 -9.46
N PHE A 93 -19.63 -3.89 -9.78
CA PHE A 93 -20.61 -4.30 -8.78
C PHE A 93 -20.69 -5.83 -8.66
N TRP A 94 -20.81 -6.31 -7.42
CA TRP A 94 -21.14 -7.68 -7.08
C TRP A 94 -22.55 -7.74 -6.49
N VAL A 95 -23.47 -8.48 -7.11
CA VAL A 95 -24.89 -8.55 -6.74
C VAL A 95 -25.28 -9.96 -6.26
N PRO A 96 -26.23 -10.09 -5.31
CA PRO A 96 -26.65 -11.38 -4.80
C PRO A 96 -27.50 -12.13 -5.84
N LYS A 97 -27.14 -13.38 -6.13
CA LYS A 97 -27.83 -14.28 -7.06
C LYS A 97 -28.09 -15.62 -6.37
N VAL A 98 -29.28 -16.19 -6.57
CA VAL A 98 -29.64 -17.52 -6.03
C VAL A 98 -29.55 -18.56 -7.13
N VAL A 99 -28.77 -19.62 -6.90
CA VAL A 99 -28.55 -20.74 -7.83
C VAL A 99 -28.68 -22.04 -7.07
N GLY A 100 -29.62 -22.91 -7.46
CA GLY A 100 -29.83 -24.21 -6.80
C GLY A 100 -30.18 -24.12 -5.31
N GLY A 101 -30.81 -23.02 -4.88
CA GLY A 101 -31.11 -22.74 -3.46
C GLY A 101 -29.93 -22.18 -2.64
N LYS A 102 -28.73 -22.10 -3.21
CA LYS A 102 -27.56 -21.42 -2.61
C LYS A 102 -27.48 -19.97 -3.06
N ARG A 103 -27.03 -19.09 -2.17
CA ARG A 103 -26.81 -17.66 -2.44
C ARG A 103 -25.33 -17.41 -2.76
N TYR A 104 -25.09 -16.64 -3.82
CA TYR A 104 -23.77 -16.22 -4.29
C TYR A 104 -23.75 -14.72 -4.56
N LEU A 105 -22.56 -14.13 -4.65
CA LEU A 105 -22.33 -12.84 -5.30
C LEU A 105 -21.77 -13.07 -6.69
N THR A 106 -22.30 -12.35 -7.67
CA THR A 106 -21.87 -12.39 -9.08
C THR A 106 -21.65 -10.98 -9.62
N THR A 107 -20.78 -10.84 -10.62
CA THR A 107 -20.59 -9.58 -11.36
C THR A 107 -20.88 -9.70 -12.86
N SER A 108 -21.37 -10.87 -13.30
CA SER A 108 -21.93 -11.07 -14.64
C SER A 108 -23.14 -10.15 -14.87
N ASP A 109 -23.32 -9.68 -16.12
CA ASP A 109 -24.38 -8.75 -16.55
C ASP A 109 -24.43 -7.37 -15.81
N GLN A 110 -23.52 -7.09 -14.87
CA GLN A 110 -23.48 -5.83 -14.12
C GLN A 110 -22.64 -4.76 -14.83
N PRO A 111 -23.05 -3.47 -14.80
CA PRO A 111 -22.25 -2.41 -15.38
C PRO A 111 -20.93 -2.24 -14.61
N PHE A 112 -19.91 -1.71 -15.29
CA PHE A 112 -18.58 -1.49 -14.71
C PHE A 112 -17.90 -0.29 -15.37
N ALA A 113 -16.90 0.29 -14.70
CA ALA A 113 -16.09 1.37 -15.25
C ALA A 113 -14.60 1.04 -15.24
N VAL A 114 -13.91 1.40 -16.32
CA VAL A 114 -12.45 1.25 -16.45
C VAL A 114 -11.83 2.64 -16.63
N GLY A 115 -10.72 2.89 -15.95
CA GLY A 115 -9.99 4.16 -16.05
C GLY A 115 -9.46 4.46 -17.45
N TRP A 116 -9.20 5.74 -17.71
CA TRP A 116 -8.82 6.29 -19.01
C TRP A 116 -7.87 5.42 -19.85
N TYR A 117 -6.78 4.92 -19.24
CA TYR A 117 -5.74 4.15 -19.93
C TYR A 117 -6.15 2.73 -20.34
N LEU A 118 -7.40 2.29 -20.11
CA LEU A 118 -7.95 1.01 -20.58
C LEU A 118 -6.95 -0.17 -20.45
N ARG A 119 -6.29 -0.25 -19.28
CA ARG A 119 -5.15 -1.15 -19.05
C ARG A 119 -5.57 -2.59 -19.29
N LYS A 120 -4.86 -3.30 -20.17
CA LYS A 120 -5.22 -4.67 -20.58
C LYS A 120 -5.41 -5.58 -19.36
N GLY A 121 -4.51 -5.50 -18.37
CA GLY A 121 -4.60 -6.24 -17.11
C GLY A 121 -5.91 -6.02 -16.34
N LEU A 122 -6.38 -4.78 -16.22
CA LEU A 122 -7.64 -4.46 -15.52
C LEU A 122 -8.87 -4.97 -16.31
N CYS A 123 -8.82 -4.93 -17.64
CA CYS A 123 -9.83 -5.55 -18.49
C CYS A 123 -9.82 -7.09 -18.38
N TRP A 124 -8.65 -7.71 -18.26
CA TRP A 124 -8.51 -9.15 -18.01
C TRP A 124 -9.04 -9.54 -16.63
N TYR A 125 -8.75 -8.76 -15.58
CA TYR A 125 -9.32 -8.97 -14.25
C TYR A 125 -10.86 -8.87 -14.29
N ARG A 126 -11.41 -7.85 -14.96
CA ARG A 126 -12.86 -7.71 -15.18
C ARG A 126 -13.46 -8.97 -15.84
N LYS A 127 -12.86 -9.46 -16.93
CA LYS A 127 -13.35 -10.62 -17.67
C LYS A 127 -13.19 -11.94 -16.91
N HIS A 128 -12.18 -12.07 -16.05
CA HIS A 128 -12.05 -13.22 -15.14
C HIS A 128 -13.09 -13.18 -14.00
N CYS A 129 -13.41 -11.98 -13.49
CA CYS A 129 -14.42 -11.82 -12.46
C CYS A 129 -15.85 -12.18 -12.92
N THR A 130 -16.19 -12.00 -14.21
CA THR A 130 -17.53 -12.33 -14.73
C THR A 130 -17.84 -13.83 -14.72
N ASP A 131 -16.82 -14.68 -14.67
CA ASP A 131 -16.97 -16.15 -14.57
C ASP A 131 -16.92 -16.64 -13.09
N TYR A 132 -16.44 -15.79 -12.18
CA TYR A 132 -16.27 -16.11 -10.76
C TYR A 132 -17.52 -15.76 -9.93
N ASN A 133 -17.82 -16.56 -8.90
CA ASN A 133 -18.96 -16.34 -8.02
C ASN A 133 -18.57 -16.66 -6.56
N TYR A 134 -18.60 -15.66 -5.67
CA TYR A 134 -18.31 -15.86 -4.24
C TYR A 134 -19.52 -16.46 -3.53
N PHE A 135 -19.33 -17.41 -2.60
CA PHE A 135 -20.43 -18.05 -1.87
C PHE A 135 -20.87 -17.23 -0.64
N VAL A 136 -22.18 -16.99 -0.50
CA VAL A 136 -22.74 -16.09 0.51
C VAL A 136 -24.00 -16.70 1.16
N GLY A 137 -23.96 -17.99 1.48
CA GLY A 137 -25.02 -18.69 2.20
C GLY A 137 -24.89 -18.62 3.73
N ASP A 138 -26.02 -18.73 4.42
CA ASP A 138 -26.18 -18.46 5.86
C ASP A 138 -25.69 -19.59 6.79
N SER A 139 -25.14 -20.67 6.24
CA SER A 139 -24.58 -21.82 6.97
C SER A 139 -23.09 -21.66 7.28
N GLU A 140 -22.62 -22.38 8.31
CA GLU A 140 -21.20 -22.51 8.71
C GLU A 140 -20.32 -23.21 7.66
N GLY A 141 -20.13 -22.55 6.51
CA GLY A 141 -19.00 -22.81 5.62
C GLY A 141 -17.77 -22.02 6.07
N GLU A 142 -16.59 -22.51 5.72
CA GLU A 142 -15.30 -21.88 6.07
C GLU A 142 -15.24 -20.42 5.57
N GLU A 143 -14.71 -19.49 6.38
CA GLU A 143 -14.73 -18.06 6.04
C GLU A 143 -13.96 -17.73 4.74
N GLU A 144 -13.08 -18.64 4.32
CA GLU A 144 -12.12 -18.52 3.22
C GLU A 144 -12.81 -18.45 1.83
N ASP A 145 -13.94 -19.15 1.64
CA ASP A 145 -14.73 -19.16 0.39
C ASP A 145 -15.42 -17.81 0.08
N ASN A 146 -15.44 -16.88 1.03
CA ASN A 146 -16.15 -15.60 0.91
C ASN A 146 -15.37 -14.52 0.16
N GLY A 147 -14.04 -14.52 0.29
CA GLY A 147 -13.20 -13.40 -0.13
C GLY A 147 -13.60 -12.04 0.47
N PRO A 148 -13.02 -10.93 -0.03
CA PRO A 148 -13.33 -9.58 0.46
C PRO A 148 -14.79 -9.19 0.23
N VAL A 149 -15.33 -9.39 -0.98
CA VAL A 149 -16.70 -8.95 -1.32
C VAL A 149 -17.77 -9.77 -0.58
N GLY A 150 -17.54 -11.06 -0.31
CA GLY A 150 -18.42 -11.87 0.51
C GLY A 150 -18.43 -11.42 1.97
N ARG A 151 -17.26 -11.14 2.57
CA ARG A 151 -17.17 -10.57 3.93
C ARG A 151 -17.89 -9.22 4.02
N VAL A 152 -17.64 -8.32 3.07
CA VAL A 152 -18.27 -6.99 3.00
C VAL A 152 -19.80 -7.09 2.92
N PHE A 153 -20.33 -7.99 2.09
CA PHE A 153 -21.77 -8.21 1.96
C PHE A 153 -22.40 -8.81 3.22
N ARG A 154 -21.81 -9.88 3.79
CA ARG A 154 -22.32 -10.55 5.00
C ARG A 154 -22.32 -9.60 6.20
N ASN A 155 -21.22 -8.89 6.41
CA ASN A 155 -21.01 -8.06 7.60
C ASN A 155 -21.66 -6.68 7.46
N GLY A 156 -21.94 -6.23 6.23
CA GLY A 156 -22.45 -4.88 5.97
C GLY A 156 -21.44 -3.79 6.35
N LEU A 157 -20.14 -4.05 6.17
CA LEU A 157 -19.04 -3.19 6.58
C LEU A 157 -18.01 -3.01 5.44
N PRO A 158 -17.31 -1.86 5.36
CA PRO A 158 -16.27 -1.63 4.36
C PRO A 158 -15.03 -2.50 4.61
N GLU A 159 -14.34 -2.91 3.54
CA GLU A 159 -13.01 -3.56 3.61
C GLU A 159 -12.05 -2.83 2.65
N SER A 160 -10.79 -2.62 3.05
CA SER A 160 -9.80 -2.02 2.14
C SER A 160 -8.36 -2.39 2.49
N SER A 161 -7.53 -2.54 1.46
CA SER A 161 -6.09 -2.75 1.58
C SER A 161 -5.33 -1.67 0.79
N PRO A 162 -4.23 -1.10 1.31
CA PRO A 162 -3.38 -0.21 0.53
C PRO A 162 -2.64 -0.97 -0.58
N ASP A 163 -2.41 -2.26 -0.38
CA ASP A 163 -1.89 -3.21 -1.39
C ASP A 163 -2.55 -4.58 -1.19
N LEU A 164 -3.22 -5.10 -2.21
CA LEU A 164 -3.92 -6.39 -2.17
C LEU A 164 -2.95 -7.56 -1.98
N ARG A 165 -1.66 -7.39 -2.26
CA ARG A 165 -0.63 -8.43 -2.00
C ARG A 165 -0.45 -8.73 -0.51
N LEU A 166 -1.02 -7.91 0.38
CA LEU A 166 -1.03 -8.14 1.83
C LEU A 166 -2.10 -9.15 2.28
N TYR A 167 -3.20 -9.33 1.52
CA TYR A 167 -4.12 -10.45 1.77
C TYR A 167 -3.38 -11.78 1.63
N SER A 168 -3.74 -12.78 2.43
CA SER A 168 -3.50 -14.19 2.08
C SER A 168 -4.39 -14.64 0.90
N ASN A 169 -4.06 -15.79 0.29
CA ASN A 169 -4.90 -16.37 -0.76
C ASN A 169 -6.24 -16.94 -0.24
N THR A 170 -6.36 -17.18 1.07
CA THR A 170 -7.64 -17.56 1.71
C THR A 170 -8.48 -16.33 2.04
N GLU A 171 -7.87 -15.19 2.43
CA GLU A 171 -8.61 -13.94 2.59
C GLU A 171 -9.08 -13.35 1.24
N HIS A 172 -8.36 -13.56 0.14
CA HIS A 172 -8.76 -13.09 -1.18
C HIS A 172 -8.35 -14.09 -2.29
N PRO A 173 -9.24 -15.03 -2.67
CA PRO A 173 -8.96 -16.05 -3.69
C PRO A 173 -8.49 -15.52 -5.06
N LEU A 174 -8.94 -14.33 -5.47
CA LEU A 174 -8.53 -13.70 -6.73
C LEU A 174 -7.23 -12.87 -6.63
N ARG A 175 -6.59 -12.77 -5.46
CA ARG A 175 -5.42 -11.90 -5.18
C ARG A 175 -4.32 -12.03 -6.22
N ASP A 176 -3.87 -13.25 -6.47
CA ASP A 176 -2.73 -13.48 -7.36
C ASP A 176 -3.08 -13.17 -8.82
N TYR A 177 -4.33 -13.32 -9.25
CA TYR A 177 -4.78 -12.86 -10.57
C TYR A 177 -4.84 -11.32 -10.62
N ALA A 178 -5.44 -10.67 -9.62
CA ALA A 178 -5.48 -9.21 -9.49
C ALA A 178 -4.07 -8.57 -9.52
N ALA A 179 -3.12 -9.14 -8.78
CA ALA A 179 -1.74 -8.66 -8.68
C ALA A 179 -0.98 -8.73 -10.01
N ARG A 180 -1.16 -9.83 -10.77
CA ARG A 180 -0.60 -10.03 -12.11
C ARG A 180 -1.27 -9.13 -13.16
N CYS A 181 -2.56 -8.83 -12.98
CA CYS A 181 -3.32 -7.85 -13.76
C CYS A 181 -2.97 -6.37 -13.45
N GLY A 182 -1.94 -6.11 -12.62
CA GLY A 182 -1.51 -4.76 -12.26
C GLY A 182 -2.22 -4.14 -11.06
N GLY A 183 -3.17 -4.85 -10.45
CA GLY A 183 -3.88 -4.39 -9.25
C GLY A 183 -2.94 -4.20 -8.06
N ARG A 184 -3.11 -3.10 -7.34
CA ARG A 184 -2.39 -2.76 -6.10
C ARG A 184 -3.39 -2.40 -5.01
N ARG A 185 -3.93 -1.18 -5.00
CA ARG A 185 -4.85 -0.72 -3.96
C ARG A 185 -6.24 -1.30 -4.16
N TYR A 186 -6.89 -1.70 -3.05
CA TYR A 186 -8.16 -2.44 -3.05
C TYR A 186 -9.16 -1.82 -2.08
N ILE A 187 -10.40 -1.60 -2.53
CA ILE A 187 -11.53 -1.18 -1.70
C ILE A 187 -12.77 -2.00 -2.09
N ALA A 188 -13.50 -2.51 -1.10
CA ALA A 188 -14.83 -3.08 -1.28
C ALA A 188 -15.82 -2.43 -0.28
N LEU A 189 -17.01 -2.07 -0.78
CA LEU A 189 -18.00 -1.27 -0.06
C LEU A 189 -19.40 -1.88 -0.13
N PRO A 190 -20.11 -2.04 1.00
CA PRO A 190 -21.46 -2.58 1.01
C PRO A 190 -22.45 -1.51 0.52
N LEU A 191 -23.28 -1.87 -0.46
CA LEU A 191 -24.34 -0.99 -0.96
C LEU A 191 -25.66 -1.35 -0.30
N PHE A 192 -26.35 -0.35 0.26
CA PHE A 192 -27.66 -0.49 0.85
C PHE A 192 -28.71 0.36 0.13
N ASP A 193 -29.88 -0.23 -0.09
CA ASP A 193 -31.10 0.49 -0.44
C ASP A 193 -31.54 1.34 0.79
N LEU A 194 -31.80 2.63 0.56
CA LEU A 194 -32.31 3.56 1.59
C LEU A 194 -33.69 3.17 2.11
N LEU A 195 -34.53 2.53 1.29
CA LEU A 195 -35.90 2.14 1.64
C LEU A 195 -35.97 0.81 2.40
N ARG A 196 -35.11 -0.15 2.05
CA ARG A 196 -35.16 -1.53 2.58
C ARG A 196 -34.20 -1.82 3.74
N ASN A 197 -33.20 -0.96 3.96
CA ASN A 197 -32.15 -1.15 4.96
C ASN A 197 -31.33 -2.47 4.82
N GLN A 198 -31.41 -3.14 3.67
CA GLN A 198 -30.69 -4.38 3.36
C GLN A 198 -29.50 -4.10 2.43
N CYS A 199 -28.45 -4.92 2.53
CA CYS A 199 -27.36 -4.90 1.58
C CYS A 199 -27.82 -5.51 0.25
N ILE A 200 -27.73 -4.74 -0.83
CA ILE A 200 -28.17 -5.10 -2.19
C ILE A 200 -27.00 -5.50 -3.11
N GLY A 201 -25.77 -5.29 -2.67
CA GLY A 201 -24.56 -5.64 -3.42
C GLY A 201 -23.30 -5.02 -2.83
N VAL A 202 -22.17 -5.20 -3.51
CA VAL A 202 -20.87 -4.65 -3.11
C VAL A 202 -20.25 -3.90 -4.30
N LEU A 203 -19.77 -2.69 -4.04
CA LEU A 203 -18.95 -1.92 -4.97
C LEU A 203 -17.47 -2.27 -4.73
N GLU A 204 -16.82 -2.87 -5.72
CA GLU A 204 -15.38 -3.11 -5.72
C GLU A 204 -14.67 -2.03 -6.53
N LEU A 205 -13.61 -1.45 -5.96
CA LEU A 205 -12.68 -0.52 -6.60
C LEU A 205 -11.25 -1.09 -6.50
N LEU A 206 -10.66 -1.40 -7.64
CA LEU A 206 -9.29 -1.87 -7.80
C LEU A 206 -8.49 -0.83 -8.58
N THR A 207 -7.31 -0.43 -8.11
CA THR A 207 -6.42 0.49 -8.85
C THR A 207 -4.99 -0.02 -8.91
N SER A 208 -4.22 0.44 -9.91
CA SER A 208 -2.78 0.14 -10.02
C SER A 208 -1.89 1.13 -9.26
N CYS A 209 -2.45 2.04 -8.46
CA CYS A 209 -1.73 3.15 -7.84
C CYS A 209 -1.81 3.10 -6.30
N GLU A 210 -0.66 3.25 -5.63
CA GLU A 210 -0.54 3.14 -4.17
C GLU A 210 -0.96 4.41 -3.40
N ARG A 211 -1.31 5.50 -4.10
CA ARG A 211 -1.66 6.78 -3.48
C ARG A 211 -3.12 6.79 -3.00
N ILE A 212 -3.37 7.49 -1.89
CA ILE A 212 -4.70 7.74 -1.33
C ILE A 212 -5.02 9.23 -1.45
N ASP A 213 -5.99 9.60 -2.29
CA ASP A 213 -6.59 10.92 -2.26
C ASP A 213 -7.90 10.89 -1.45
N LEU A 214 -8.03 11.79 -0.47
CA LEU A 214 -9.22 11.89 0.37
C LEU A 214 -10.47 12.32 -0.42
N ARG A 215 -10.30 12.97 -1.58
CA ARG A 215 -11.39 13.41 -2.45
C ARG A 215 -12.17 12.24 -3.04
N GLU A 216 -11.54 11.08 -3.21
CA GLU A 216 -12.19 9.84 -3.66
C GLU A 216 -13.37 9.48 -2.74
N PHE A 217 -13.19 9.57 -1.42
CA PHE A 217 -14.23 9.27 -0.44
C PHE A 217 -15.31 10.36 -0.38
N GLU A 218 -14.95 11.64 -0.49
CA GLU A 218 -15.96 12.71 -0.54
C GLU A 218 -16.87 12.57 -1.75
N THR A 219 -16.32 12.26 -2.92
CA THR A 219 -17.11 12.11 -4.14
C THR A 219 -17.98 10.87 -4.08
N LEU A 220 -17.44 9.76 -3.58
CA LEU A 220 -18.17 8.51 -3.47
C LEU A 220 -19.42 8.64 -2.58
N ASP A 221 -19.32 9.34 -1.45
CA ASP A 221 -20.46 9.72 -0.61
C ASP A 221 -21.50 10.58 -1.38
N LYS A 222 -21.05 11.55 -2.19
CA LYS A 222 -21.92 12.41 -3.01
C LYS A 222 -22.64 11.61 -4.12
N GLY A 223 -21.94 10.71 -4.80
CA GLY A 223 -22.48 9.87 -5.88
C GLY A 223 -23.52 8.86 -5.37
N LEU A 224 -23.23 8.17 -4.26
CA LEU A 224 -24.18 7.26 -3.62
C LEU A 224 -25.49 7.99 -3.25
N LYS A 225 -25.39 9.19 -2.66
CA LYS A 225 -26.55 10.02 -2.30
C LYS A 225 -27.39 10.47 -3.51
N LYS A 226 -26.79 10.70 -4.68
CA LYS A 226 -27.51 11.03 -5.94
C LYS A 226 -28.30 9.86 -6.54
N THR A 227 -27.92 8.63 -6.20
CA THR A 227 -28.46 7.38 -6.77
C THR A 227 -29.33 6.60 -5.77
N GLY A 228 -29.74 7.24 -4.68
CA GLY A 228 -30.59 6.61 -3.66
C GLY A 228 -29.93 5.47 -2.88
N PHE A 229 -28.61 5.32 -3.01
CA PHE A 229 -27.81 4.34 -2.28
C PHE A 229 -27.12 4.98 -1.08
N ARG A 230 -26.61 4.11 -0.20
CA ARG A 230 -25.60 4.47 0.80
C ARG A 230 -24.63 3.31 1.01
N SER A 231 -23.43 3.64 1.47
CA SER A 231 -22.56 2.70 2.17
C SER A 231 -22.58 3.04 3.65
N THR A 232 -22.37 2.03 4.49
CA THR A 232 -21.93 2.27 5.88
C THR A 232 -20.59 2.98 5.90
N HIS A 233 -20.45 3.91 6.85
CA HIS A 233 -19.17 4.38 7.41
C HIS A 233 -18.15 5.03 6.47
N ILE A 234 -18.54 5.54 5.30
CA ILE A 234 -17.72 6.53 4.59
C ILE A 234 -17.60 7.76 5.51
N GLY A 235 -16.40 8.01 6.05
CA GLY A 235 -16.16 9.03 7.06
C GLY A 235 -16.46 10.45 6.60
N TRP A 236 -16.76 11.33 7.57
CA TRP A 236 -17.21 12.70 7.31
C TRP A 236 -16.30 13.45 6.32
N PRO A 237 -16.81 14.01 5.18
CA PRO A 237 -16.00 14.35 4.01
C PRO A 237 -14.72 15.19 4.20
N SER A 238 -14.76 16.34 4.92
CA SER A 238 -13.77 17.41 4.68
C SER A 238 -12.92 17.91 5.88
N MET A 239 -12.95 17.26 7.05
CA MET A 239 -12.28 17.79 8.26
C MET A 239 -11.35 16.79 8.96
N TYR A 240 -10.32 17.32 9.64
CA TYR A 240 -9.37 16.55 10.48
C TYR A 240 -10.02 16.04 11.79
N LYS A 241 -11.11 16.68 12.20
CA LYS A 241 -11.91 16.41 13.40
C LYS A 241 -13.36 16.13 13.02
N ASN A 242 -14.09 15.48 13.90
CA ASN A 242 -15.52 15.22 13.74
C ASN A 242 -16.33 16.45 14.20
N PRO A 243 -17.14 17.12 13.34
CA PRO A 243 -17.84 18.34 13.71
C PRO A 243 -18.87 18.18 14.84
N ILE A 244 -19.37 16.95 15.06
CA ILE A 244 -20.28 16.63 16.16
C ILE A 244 -19.48 16.54 17.47
N PHE A 245 -18.23 16.08 17.41
CA PHE A 245 -17.31 16.07 18.55
C PHE A 245 -16.84 17.48 18.91
N GLU A 246 -16.48 18.32 17.92
CA GLU A 246 -16.04 19.70 18.16
C GLU A 246 -17.07 20.58 18.90
N GLN A 247 -18.35 20.22 18.84
CA GLN A 247 -19.44 20.88 19.58
C GLN A 247 -19.60 20.38 21.04
N LYS A 248 -18.90 19.31 21.45
CA LYS A 248 -18.94 18.81 22.84
C LYS A 248 -17.94 19.62 23.70
N PRO A 249 -18.27 19.97 24.96
CA PRO A 249 -17.46 20.90 25.77
C PRO A 249 -16.05 20.40 26.11
N HIS A 250 -15.81 19.09 26.03
CA HIS A 250 -14.52 18.44 26.30
C HIS A 250 -13.64 18.24 25.04
N ALA A 251 -14.04 18.75 23.87
CA ALA A 251 -13.30 18.53 22.63
C ALA A 251 -11.87 19.13 22.67
N SER A 252 -11.70 20.27 23.34
CA SER A 252 -10.40 20.90 23.58
C SER A 252 -9.53 20.07 24.53
N GLU A 253 -10.09 19.54 25.62
CA GLU A 253 -9.40 18.66 26.58
C GLU A 253 -8.74 17.46 25.87
N PHE A 254 -9.49 16.76 25.02
CA PHE A 254 -8.96 15.66 24.21
C PHE A 254 -7.94 16.12 23.16
N THR A 255 -8.15 17.28 22.52
CA THR A 255 -7.17 17.89 21.61
C THR A 255 -5.82 18.13 22.31
N GLU A 256 -5.84 18.74 23.51
CA GLU A 256 -4.63 19.04 24.27
C GLU A 256 -3.98 17.79 24.89
N MET A 257 -4.78 16.75 25.19
CA MET A 257 -4.30 15.43 25.60
C MET A 257 -3.50 14.76 24.47
N LEU A 258 -4.06 14.73 23.25
CA LEU A 258 -3.43 14.13 22.08
C LEU A 258 -2.14 14.87 21.67
N GLU A 259 -2.13 16.20 21.77
CA GLU A 259 -0.93 17.02 21.52
C GLU A 259 0.14 16.76 22.57
N MET A 260 -0.22 16.81 23.86
CA MET A 260 0.70 16.52 24.96
C MET A 260 1.26 15.08 24.92
N ALA A 261 0.48 14.10 24.46
CA ALA A 261 0.94 12.72 24.30
C ALA A 261 2.02 12.60 23.21
N ILE A 262 1.80 13.23 22.04
CA ILE A 262 2.75 13.22 20.92
C ILE A 262 4.03 14.00 21.27
N ASP A 263 3.91 15.15 21.94
CA ASP A 263 5.07 15.96 22.32
C ASP A 263 5.90 15.33 23.46
N ALA A 264 5.28 14.55 24.35
CA ALA A 264 5.95 13.94 25.50
C ALA A 264 6.51 12.52 25.23
N VAL A 265 6.11 11.85 24.16
CA VAL A 265 6.49 10.47 23.84
C VAL A 265 7.03 10.39 22.40
N PRO A 266 8.36 10.54 22.19
CA PRO A 266 8.95 10.57 20.84
C PRO A 266 8.69 9.33 19.97
N GLU A 267 8.44 8.17 20.58
CA GLU A 267 8.13 6.91 19.88
C GLU A 267 6.66 6.79 19.45
N LEU A 268 5.79 7.71 19.87
CA LEU A 268 4.36 7.71 19.58
C LEU A 268 4.11 8.36 18.20
N HIS A 269 3.81 7.52 17.22
CA HIS A 269 3.62 7.94 15.84
C HIS A 269 2.21 8.51 15.57
N LEU A 270 1.18 7.99 16.25
CA LEU A 270 -0.19 8.47 16.15
C LEU A 270 -0.94 8.22 17.47
N ALA A 271 -1.77 9.18 17.86
CA ALA A 271 -2.76 9.02 18.92
C ALA A 271 -4.13 9.49 18.40
N GLN A 272 -5.21 8.79 18.75
CA GLN A 272 -6.56 9.12 18.27
C GLN A 272 -7.66 8.79 19.27
N VAL A 273 -8.77 9.53 19.18
CA VAL A 273 -9.96 9.39 20.03
C VAL A 273 -11.13 8.97 19.17
N TRP A 274 -11.96 8.08 19.71
CA TRP A 274 -13.18 7.55 19.10
C TRP A 274 -14.37 7.75 20.03
N ILE A 275 -15.54 7.99 19.44
CA ILE A 275 -16.82 8.21 20.13
C ILE A 275 -17.91 7.29 19.53
N PRO A 276 -19.03 7.03 20.23
CA PRO A 276 -20.09 6.17 19.72
C PRO A 276 -20.62 6.70 18.39
N CYS A 277 -20.77 5.84 17.39
CA CYS A 277 -21.33 6.24 16.11
C CYS A 277 -22.84 6.46 16.29
N GLU A 278 -23.28 7.73 16.37
CA GLU A 278 -24.68 8.11 16.66
C GLU A 278 -25.69 7.41 15.72
N GLN A 279 -25.32 7.18 14.45
CA GLN A 279 -26.13 6.41 13.48
C GLN A 279 -26.31 4.93 13.87
N CYS A 280 -25.24 4.27 14.33
CA CYS A 280 -25.31 2.88 14.80
C CYS A 280 -25.99 2.77 16.16
N ALA A 281 -25.68 3.67 17.10
CA ALA A 281 -26.28 3.66 18.44
C ALA A 281 -27.81 3.78 18.37
N TYR A 282 -28.34 4.57 17.43
CA TYR A 282 -29.78 4.63 17.17
C TYR A 282 -30.34 3.34 16.56
N ALA A 283 -29.59 2.68 15.65
CA ALA A 283 -30.04 1.48 14.95
C ALA A 283 -29.91 0.17 15.77
N THR A 284 -28.93 0.08 16.66
CA THR A 284 -28.66 -1.09 17.51
C THR A 284 -29.18 -0.94 18.94
N GLY A 285 -29.55 0.28 19.35
CA GLY A 285 -29.85 0.63 20.74
C GLY A 285 -28.62 0.61 21.67
N SER A 286 -27.39 0.55 21.11
CA SER A 286 -26.17 0.35 21.89
C SER A 286 -25.01 1.23 21.44
N ASN A 287 -24.43 1.97 22.39
CA ASN A 287 -23.19 2.74 22.20
C ASN A 287 -21.93 1.84 22.05
N LEU A 288 -22.05 0.51 22.23
CA LEU A 288 -20.93 -0.44 22.28
C LEU A 288 -20.74 -1.26 21.00
N SER A 289 -21.58 -1.07 19.97
CA SER A 289 -21.47 -1.84 18.72
C SER A 289 -20.46 -1.24 17.73
N CYS A 290 -20.41 0.10 17.61
CA CYS A 290 -19.66 0.81 16.58
C CYS A 290 -19.20 2.20 17.05
N MET A 291 -17.91 2.51 16.88
CA MET A 291 -17.30 3.79 17.25
C MET A 291 -16.73 4.48 16.00
N THR A 292 -16.82 5.81 15.95
CA THR A 292 -16.32 6.65 14.86
C THR A 292 -15.25 7.62 15.34
N ARG A 293 -14.26 7.93 14.50
CA ARG A 293 -13.10 8.74 14.89
C ARG A 293 -13.51 10.19 15.14
N ALA A 294 -13.02 10.75 16.23
CA ALA A 294 -13.38 12.05 16.77
C ALA A 294 -12.29 13.10 16.53
N ASP A 295 -11.06 12.78 16.93
CA ASP A 295 -9.86 13.63 16.81
C ASP A 295 -8.59 12.76 16.76
N PHE A 296 -7.48 13.29 16.26
CA PHE A 296 -6.18 12.60 16.22
C PHE A 296 -4.99 13.57 16.15
N ARG A 297 -3.81 13.11 16.59
CA ARG A 297 -2.51 13.75 16.33
C ARG A 297 -1.49 12.69 15.88
N ALA A 298 -0.50 13.11 15.10
CA ALA A 298 0.53 12.22 14.58
C ALA A 298 1.87 12.95 14.43
N ALA A 299 2.96 12.33 14.90
CA ALA A 299 4.30 12.91 14.87
C ALA A 299 4.87 12.97 13.43
N ALA A 300 4.69 11.88 12.67
CA ALA A 300 5.26 11.72 11.34
C ALA A 300 4.25 11.98 10.22
N LYS A 301 4.56 12.90 9.30
CA LYS A 301 3.73 13.24 8.12
C LYS A 301 4.17 12.50 6.84
N ASN A 302 4.70 11.28 6.98
CA ASN A 302 5.05 10.45 5.83
C ASN A 302 3.80 9.86 5.14
N ASN A 303 3.96 9.33 3.92
CA ASN A 303 2.81 8.88 3.12
C ASN A 303 2.06 7.69 3.72
N SER A 304 2.75 6.74 4.38
CA SER A 304 2.10 5.55 4.94
C SER A 304 1.37 5.84 6.26
N MET A 305 1.93 6.68 7.15
CA MET A 305 1.21 7.20 8.32
C MET A 305 -0.01 8.03 7.90
N ARG A 306 0.09 8.83 6.82
CA ARG A 306 -1.06 9.52 6.23
C ARG A 306 -2.08 8.53 5.68
N GLY A 307 -1.64 7.46 5.02
CA GLY A 307 -2.50 6.39 4.52
C GLY A 307 -3.28 5.68 5.64
N PHE A 308 -2.60 5.22 6.68
CA PHE A 308 -3.23 4.64 7.88
C PHE A 308 -4.18 5.62 8.58
N SER A 309 -3.79 6.89 8.72
CA SER A 309 -4.66 7.92 9.27
C SER A 309 -5.94 8.15 8.44
N ASN A 310 -5.84 8.05 7.11
CA ASN A 310 -7.00 8.10 6.21
C ASN A 310 -7.86 6.84 6.35
N ALA A 311 -7.25 5.66 6.48
CA ALA A 311 -7.96 4.39 6.67
C ALA A 311 -8.75 4.38 7.99
N CYS A 312 -8.19 4.88 9.09
CA CYS A 312 -8.88 5.06 10.38
C CYS A 312 -10.04 6.08 10.35
N ARG A 313 -10.22 6.80 9.24
CA ARG A 313 -11.37 7.69 9.01
C ARG A 313 -12.44 7.03 8.15
N PHE A 314 -12.05 6.04 7.34
CA PHE A 314 -12.91 5.24 6.47
C PHE A 314 -13.46 3.99 7.17
N HIS A 315 -12.72 3.47 8.15
CA HIS A 315 -13.11 2.33 8.98
C HIS A 315 -13.54 2.80 10.37
N ASN A 316 -14.83 2.63 10.69
CA ASN A 316 -15.31 2.71 12.08
C ASN A 316 -14.92 1.43 12.84
N ILE A 317 -14.42 1.55 14.07
CA ILE A 317 -14.19 0.39 14.94
C ILE A 317 -15.52 -0.29 15.24
N GLN A 318 -15.56 -1.61 15.12
CA GLN A 318 -16.67 -2.44 15.57
C GLN A 318 -16.28 -3.20 16.84
N SER A 319 -17.27 -3.55 17.66
CA SER A 319 -17.06 -4.48 18.78
C SER A 319 -16.39 -5.78 18.31
N GLN A 320 -15.44 -6.32 19.09
CA GLN A 320 -14.63 -7.49 18.75
C GLN A 320 -13.74 -7.41 17.48
N LYS A 321 -13.55 -6.23 16.86
CA LYS A 321 -12.65 -6.05 15.70
C LYS A 321 -11.47 -5.13 16.01
N GLY A 322 -10.26 -5.69 15.92
CA GLY A 322 -9.03 -5.07 16.41
C GLY A 322 -9.00 -4.87 17.92
N ILE A 323 -7.87 -4.42 18.45
CA ILE A 323 -7.68 -4.24 19.91
C ILE A 323 -8.71 -3.26 20.50
N ALA A 324 -9.00 -2.14 19.83
CA ALA A 324 -10.04 -1.22 20.29
C ALA A 324 -11.45 -1.83 20.24
N GLY A 325 -11.74 -2.75 19.32
CA GLY A 325 -12.99 -3.51 19.32
C GLY A 325 -13.11 -4.46 20.51
N ILE A 326 -11.99 -5.06 20.94
CA ILE A 326 -11.90 -5.86 22.18
C ILE A 326 -12.17 -4.96 23.40
N VAL A 327 -11.47 -3.83 23.52
CA VAL A 327 -11.66 -2.83 24.61
C VAL A 327 -13.08 -2.25 24.63
N LEU A 328 -13.71 -2.07 23.47
CA LEU A 328 -15.11 -1.65 23.36
C LEU A 328 -16.09 -2.74 23.86
N SER A 329 -15.76 -4.01 23.67
CA SER A 329 -16.56 -5.14 24.15
C SER A 329 -16.37 -5.43 25.64
N SER A 330 -15.17 -5.15 26.18
CA SER A 330 -14.77 -5.38 27.56
C SER A 330 -14.31 -4.07 28.21
N THR A 331 -15.25 -3.14 28.39
CA THR A 331 -14.97 -1.78 28.90
C THR A 331 -14.38 -1.73 30.32
N ASP A 332 -14.26 -2.87 30.99
CA ASP A 332 -13.58 -3.05 32.27
C ASP A 332 -12.05 -3.25 32.16
N LYS A 333 -11.52 -3.36 30.92
CA LYS A 333 -10.12 -3.62 30.63
C LYS A 333 -9.55 -2.63 29.61
N SER A 334 -8.27 -2.31 29.76
CA SER A 334 -7.45 -1.75 28.69
C SER A 334 -6.62 -2.87 28.05
N CYS A 335 -6.22 -2.69 26.79
CA CYS A 335 -5.46 -3.71 26.07
C CYS A 335 -4.22 -3.10 25.41
N PHE A 336 -3.13 -3.87 25.38
CA PHE A 336 -1.95 -3.56 24.58
C PHE A 336 -1.59 -4.72 23.67
N CYS A 337 -0.94 -4.42 22.55
CA CYS A 337 -0.38 -5.41 21.65
C CYS A 337 1.07 -5.04 21.32
N ARG A 338 1.93 -6.05 21.12
CA ARG A 338 3.33 -5.84 20.71
C ARG A 338 3.51 -5.75 19.20
N ASN A 339 2.59 -6.33 18.41
CA ASN A 339 2.69 -6.34 16.96
C ASN A 339 1.31 -6.37 16.28
N LEU A 340 0.89 -5.25 15.70
CA LEU A 340 -0.34 -5.18 14.88
C LEU A 340 -0.23 -5.94 13.55
N CYS A 341 0.96 -6.34 13.11
CA CYS A 341 1.16 -7.02 11.82
C CYS A 341 0.81 -8.51 11.84
N ASP A 342 0.50 -9.09 13.01
CA ASP A 342 0.12 -10.51 13.13
C ASP A 342 -1.39 -10.75 12.94
N PHE A 343 -2.20 -9.69 12.91
CA PHE A 343 -3.66 -9.75 12.74
C PHE A 343 -4.07 -10.00 11.29
N SER A 344 -5.08 -10.83 11.07
CA SER A 344 -5.76 -10.92 9.76
C SER A 344 -6.60 -9.68 9.46
N ILE A 345 -7.00 -9.51 8.19
CA ILE A 345 -7.94 -8.44 7.81
C ILE A 345 -9.35 -8.67 8.39
N SER A 346 -9.72 -9.94 8.66
CA SER A 346 -11.01 -10.29 9.25
C SER A 346 -11.05 -10.06 10.76
N GLU A 347 -9.91 -10.17 11.46
CA GLU A 347 -9.76 -9.81 12.87
C GLU A 347 -9.66 -8.29 13.06
N PHE A 348 -8.88 -7.60 12.21
CA PHE A 348 -8.61 -6.17 12.30
C PHE A 348 -8.70 -5.50 10.92
N PRO A 349 -9.80 -4.79 10.58
CA PRO A 349 -10.01 -4.15 9.28
C PRO A 349 -8.95 -3.09 8.86
N LEU A 350 -8.04 -2.74 9.76
CA LEU A 350 -6.93 -1.81 9.53
C LEU A 350 -5.56 -2.50 9.46
N ALA A 351 -5.47 -3.83 9.60
CA ALA A 351 -4.21 -4.59 9.69
C ALA A 351 -3.22 -4.24 8.56
N HIS A 352 -3.65 -4.33 7.31
CA HIS A 352 -2.79 -4.04 6.15
C HIS A 352 -2.32 -2.58 6.10
N HIS A 353 -3.16 -1.63 6.57
CA HIS A 353 -2.77 -0.22 6.67
C HIS A 353 -1.78 0.01 7.81
N ALA A 354 -1.95 -0.67 8.95
CA ALA A 354 -1.01 -0.63 10.07
C ALA A 354 0.35 -1.25 9.69
N GLN A 355 0.33 -2.35 8.95
CA GLN A 355 1.51 -3.01 8.39
C GLN A 355 2.25 -2.11 7.38
N GLN A 356 1.54 -1.45 6.46
CA GLN A 356 2.15 -0.48 5.53
C GLN A 356 2.71 0.75 6.26
N ALA A 357 2.03 1.23 7.31
CA ALA A 357 2.51 2.29 8.19
C ALA A 357 3.64 1.85 9.14
N ARG A 358 3.95 0.54 9.20
CA ARG A 358 4.90 -0.09 10.13
C ARG A 358 4.60 0.29 11.58
N LEU A 359 3.40 -0.05 12.04
CA LEU A 359 2.98 0.11 13.45
C LEU A 359 3.04 -1.25 14.14
N SER A 360 3.68 -1.33 15.30
CA SER A 360 3.88 -2.59 16.03
C SER A 360 3.26 -2.54 17.42
N PHE A 361 3.85 -1.78 18.33
CA PHE A 361 3.34 -1.60 19.68
C PHE A 361 2.13 -0.65 19.66
N TYR A 362 1.12 -1.02 20.42
CA TYR A 362 -0.19 -0.40 20.45
C TYR A 362 -0.76 -0.44 21.87
N PHE A 363 -1.50 0.60 22.25
CA PHE A 363 -2.28 0.64 23.48
C PHE A 363 -3.66 1.28 23.25
N ALA A 364 -4.71 0.70 23.84
CA ALA A 364 -6.05 1.30 23.87
C ALA A 364 -6.72 1.19 25.24
N ILE A 365 -7.47 2.24 25.57
CA ILE A 365 -8.16 2.44 26.84
C ILE A 365 -9.58 2.99 26.62
N CYS A 366 -10.54 2.46 27.38
CA CYS A 366 -11.91 2.96 27.42
C CYS A 366 -12.09 3.98 28.57
N LEU A 367 -12.57 5.17 28.24
CA LEU A 367 -12.87 6.25 29.17
C LEU A 367 -14.38 6.50 29.24
N ARG A 368 -14.90 6.78 30.43
CA ARG A 368 -16.31 7.09 30.71
C ARG A 368 -16.41 8.52 31.26
N SER A 369 -17.39 9.30 30.78
CA SER A 369 -17.60 10.64 31.30
C SER A 369 -18.12 10.60 32.74
N VAL A 370 -17.64 11.52 33.58
CA VAL A 370 -18.12 11.73 34.96
C VAL A 370 -19.50 12.41 34.96
N GLN A 371 -19.86 13.12 33.89
CA GLN A 371 -21.14 13.82 33.75
C GLN A 371 -22.25 12.96 33.14
N ASN A 372 -21.88 11.93 32.36
CA ASN A 372 -22.82 10.99 31.75
C ASN A 372 -22.17 9.59 31.72
N SER A 373 -22.69 8.66 32.53
CA SER A 373 -22.20 7.28 32.66
C SER A 373 -22.21 6.49 31.36
N ASP A 374 -23.04 6.89 30.41
CA ASP A 374 -23.35 6.16 29.19
C ASP A 374 -22.60 6.75 27.98
N TYR A 375 -21.90 7.87 28.20
CA TYR A 375 -20.98 8.47 27.23
C TYR A 375 -19.56 7.94 27.45
N LEU A 376 -19.15 7.07 26.52
CA LEU A 376 -17.83 6.45 26.48
C LEU A 376 -17.00 7.06 25.35
N CYS A 377 -15.70 7.22 25.58
CA CYS A 377 -14.70 7.54 24.56
C CYS A 377 -13.65 6.43 24.59
N LEU A 378 -13.10 6.06 23.44
CA LEU A 378 -11.96 5.15 23.37
C LEU A 378 -10.74 5.91 22.84
N VAL A 379 -9.59 5.74 23.49
CA VAL A 379 -8.33 6.38 23.08
C VAL A 379 -7.34 5.30 22.65
N GLU A 380 -6.72 5.49 21.50
CA GLU A 380 -5.69 4.60 20.94
C GLU A 380 -4.34 5.33 20.79
N PHE A 381 -3.26 4.59 20.97
CA PHE A 381 -1.87 5.05 20.87
C PHE A 381 -1.04 4.06 20.06
N PHE A 382 -0.37 4.53 19.01
CA PHE A 382 0.35 3.73 18.01
C PHE A 382 1.83 4.11 17.94
N PHE A 383 2.72 3.12 17.97
CA PHE A 383 4.15 3.30 18.14
C PHE A 383 4.97 2.55 17.06
N HIS A 384 6.23 2.96 16.86
CA HIS A 384 7.10 2.44 15.82
C HIS A 384 7.90 1.17 16.25
N PRO A 385 8.15 0.19 15.34
CA PRO A 385 8.91 -1.03 15.62
C PRO A 385 10.40 -0.88 15.89
N ASP A 386 10.99 0.30 15.74
CA ASP A 386 12.43 0.50 16.01
C ASP A 386 12.72 0.67 17.53
N ARG A 387 11.82 0.16 18.39
CA ARG A 387 12.09 -0.11 19.81
C ARG A 387 13.02 -1.34 19.94
N GLY A 388 14.11 -1.18 20.68
CA GLY A 388 14.83 -2.34 21.22
C GLY A 388 13.94 -3.13 22.20
N GLU A 389 14.14 -4.44 22.26
CA GLU A 389 13.25 -5.38 22.97
C GLU A 389 13.16 -5.11 24.49
N ASP A 390 14.17 -4.46 25.07
CA ASP A 390 14.27 -4.10 26.49
C ASP A 390 13.53 -2.79 26.88
N ALA A 391 12.94 -2.06 25.93
CA ALA A 391 12.31 -0.77 26.21
C ALA A 391 11.02 -0.95 27.04
N TYR A 392 11.11 -0.75 28.36
CA TYR A 392 9.98 -0.88 29.31
C TYR A 392 8.68 -0.25 28.75
N PRO A 393 7.61 -1.03 28.49
CA PRO A 393 6.33 -0.49 28.03
C PRO A 393 5.64 0.30 29.15
N TRP A 394 5.77 -0.18 30.38
CA TRP A 394 5.04 0.31 31.57
C TRP A 394 5.28 1.78 31.91
N SER A 395 6.49 2.32 31.67
CA SER A 395 6.78 3.74 31.91
C SER A 395 6.09 4.65 30.91
N LEU A 396 5.98 4.26 29.63
CA LEU A 396 5.21 5.01 28.64
C LEU A 396 3.71 4.90 28.88
N LEU A 397 3.20 3.70 29.22
CA LEU A 397 1.80 3.52 29.59
C LEU A 397 1.41 4.40 30.79
N HIS A 398 2.25 4.44 31.84
CA HIS A 398 2.06 5.29 33.00
C HIS A 398 2.11 6.79 32.66
N LEU A 399 3.01 7.22 31.76
CA LEU A 399 3.08 8.61 31.31
C LEU A 399 1.83 9.01 30.51
N LEU A 400 1.36 8.16 29.59
CA LEU A 400 0.12 8.40 28.84
C LEU A 400 -1.11 8.45 29.77
N VAL A 401 -1.16 7.55 30.75
CA VAL A 401 -2.11 7.58 31.87
C VAL A 401 -2.09 8.96 32.55
N GLN A 402 -0.94 9.43 33.02
CA GLN A 402 -0.83 10.74 33.69
C GLN A 402 -1.21 11.92 32.78
N ILE A 403 -0.98 11.81 31.47
CA ILE A 403 -1.38 12.84 30.49
C ILE A 403 -2.91 12.87 30.32
N ILE A 404 -3.57 11.71 30.21
CA ILE A 404 -5.04 11.61 30.19
C ILE A 404 -5.64 12.19 31.48
N GLU A 405 -5.14 11.76 32.64
CA GLU A 405 -5.63 12.21 33.97
C GLU A 405 -5.53 13.73 34.15
N LYS A 406 -4.42 14.32 33.66
CA LYS A 406 -4.12 15.75 33.75
C LYS A 406 -4.90 16.60 32.75
N LYS A 407 -5.19 16.08 31.55
CA LYS A 407 -5.80 16.85 30.45
C LYS A 407 -7.28 16.63 30.26
N VAL A 408 -7.84 15.50 30.70
CA VAL A 408 -9.24 15.12 30.48
C VAL A 408 -9.94 14.79 31.82
N PRO A 409 -9.94 15.70 32.82
CA PRO A 409 -10.43 15.42 34.18
C PRO A 409 -11.96 15.20 34.24
N GLY A 410 -12.71 15.53 33.17
CA GLY A 410 -14.13 15.20 33.05
C GLY A 410 -14.42 13.70 32.81
N PHE A 411 -13.38 12.86 32.68
CA PHE A 411 -13.48 11.44 32.35
C PHE A 411 -12.67 10.56 33.33
N LYS A 412 -13.01 9.28 33.41
CA LYS A 412 -12.32 8.23 34.19
C LYS A 412 -12.23 6.94 33.37
N VAL A 413 -11.45 5.96 33.82
CA VAL A 413 -11.47 4.61 33.22
C VAL A 413 -12.89 4.04 33.27
N ALA A 414 -13.36 3.45 32.16
CA ALA A 414 -14.71 2.89 32.09
C ALA A 414 -14.92 1.69 33.05
N SER A 415 -13.82 1.05 33.48
CA SER A 415 -13.76 -0.01 34.50
C SER A 415 -14.04 0.44 35.94
N GLY A 416 -14.04 1.75 36.21
CA GLY A 416 -14.22 2.30 37.56
C GLY A 416 -13.00 2.15 38.49
N LYS A 417 -11.94 1.45 38.08
CA LYS A 417 -10.62 1.48 38.75
C LYS A 417 -10.01 2.88 38.61
N LYS A 418 -9.07 3.26 39.48
CA LYS A 418 -8.26 4.46 39.21
C LYS A 418 -7.39 4.21 37.98
N LEU A 419 -7.08 5.29 37.26
CA LEU A 419 -6.13 5.24 36.16
C LEU A 419 -4.75 4.86 36.75
N GLY A 420 -4.13 3.80 36.23
CA GLY A 420 -2.92 3.21 36.84
C GLY A 420 -3.15 2.22 38.00
N GLU A 421 -4.40 1.95 38.42
CA GLU A 421 -4.78 0.75 39.22
C GLU A 421 -5.49 -0.31 38.35
N GLU A 422 -5.49 -0.09 37.05
CA GLU A 422 -6.16 -0.91 36.04
C GLU A 422 -5.46 -2.27 35.79
N VAL A 423 -6.16 -3.16 35.10
CA VAL A 423 -5.57 -4.38 34.51
C VAL A 423 -5.47 -4.12 33.02
N VAL A 424 -4.25 -4.19 32.48
CA VAL A 424 -4.03 -4.17 31.03
C VAL A 424 -3.87 -5.61 30.58
N GLU A 425 -4.62 -6.03 29.58
CA GLU A 425 -4.37 -7.31 28.93
C GLU A 425 -3.30 -7.17 27.85
N GLU A 426 -2.30 -8.05 27.88
CA GLU A 426 -1.50 -8.30 26.69
C GLU A 426 -2.33 -9.16 25.73
N VAL A 427 -2.63 -8.64 24.54
CA VAL A 427 -3.28 -9.38 23.47
C VAL A 427 -2.23 -9.92 22.52
N GLY A 428 -2.06 -11.24 22.50
CA GLY A 428 -1.20 -11.95 21.57
C GLY A 428 -1.95 -13.05 20.83
N ILE A 429 -1.49 -13.43 19.64
CA ILE A 429 -2.14 -14.46 18.82
C ILE A 429 -1.50 -15.83 19.11
N ARG A 430 -2.32 -16.84 19.40
CA ARG A 430 -1.94 -18.24 19.54
C ARG A 430 -2.83 -19.11 18.67
N ASN A 431 -2.26 -19.78 17.67
CA ASN A 431 -2.98 -20.72 16.79
C ASN A 431 -4.28 -20.13 16.21
N ASN A 432 -4.22 -18.92 15.66
CA ASN A 432 -5.37 -18.16 15.12
C ASN A 432 -6.48 -17.89 16.15
N MET A 433 -6.13 -17.81 17.44
CA MET A 433 -6.99 -17.28 18.50
C MET A 433 -6.31 -16.13 19.22
N LEU A 434 -7.07 -15.10 19.54
CA LEU A 434 -6.67 -14.03 20.44
C LEU A 434 -6.57 -14.58 21.88
N ALA A 435 -5.36 -14.57 22.43
CA ALA A 435 -5.09 -14.96 23.81
C ALA A 435 -4.75 -13.70 24.63
N SER A 436 -5.59 -13.37 25.61
CA SER A 436 -5.28 -12.32 26.58
C SER A 436 -4.48 -12.87 27.76
N CYS A 437 -3.60 -12.03 28.31
CA CYS A 437 -2.91 -12.25 29.58
C CYS A 437 -3.14 -11.03 30.49
N GLU A 438 -3.84 -11.22 31.61
CA GLU A 438 -4.13 -10.15 32.58
C GLU A 438 -2.86 -9.68 33.31
N MET A 439 -2.49 -8.41 33.15
CA MET A 439 -1.37 -7.76 33.84
C MET A 439 -1.88 -6.58 34.68
N GLY A 440 -1.82 -6.70 36.01
CA GLY A 440 -2.18 -5.60 36.92
C GLY A 440 -1.06 -4.58 37.08
N PHE A 441 -1.38 -3.28 37.09
CA PHE A 441 -0.40 -2.18 37.25
C PHE A 441 0.31 -2.11 38.64
N SER A 442 0.06 -3.05 39.56
CA SER A 442 0.74 -3.09 40.86
C SER A 442 2.27 -3.22 40.71
N GLN A 443 3.04 -2.35 41.40
CA GLN A 443 4.50 -2.29 41.33
C GLN A 443 5.16 -3.69 41.41
N PRO A 444 5.86 -4.14 40.34
CA PRO A 444 6.60 -5.39 40.39
C PRO A 444 7.83 -5.25 41.31
N ASN A 445 7.85 -6.00 42.41
CA ASN A 445 9.10 -6.22 43.13
C ASN A 445 10.07 -6.99 42.22
N ILE A 446 11.31 -6.50 42.09
CA ILE A 446 12.28 -7.00 41.11
C ILE A 446 12.90 -8.32 41.61
N SER A 447 12.22 -9.44 41.42
CA SER A 447 12.81 -10.78 41.40
C SER A 447 11.86 -11.83 40.81
N LEU A 448 12.42 -12.82 40.12
CA LEU A 448 11.80 -14.11 39.76
C LEU A 448 10.56 -14.06 38.84
N TYR A 449 10.79 -14.21 37.54
CA TYR A 449 10.50 -15.49 36.84
C TYR A 449 11.10 -15.47 35.42
N ILE A 450 12.20 -16.21 35.21
CA ILE A 450 12.74 -16.50 33.86
C ILE A 450 12.83 -18.02 33.72
N GLU A 451 11.78 -18.61 33.17
CA GLU A 451 11.84 -19.94 32.54
C GLU A 451 11.23 -19.86 31.13
N GLN A 452 12.05 -19.43 30.17
CA GLN A 452 11.66 -19.38 28.76
C GLN A 452 11.51 -20.80 28.19
N LYS A 453 10.28 -21.30 28.08
CA LYS A 453 10.00 -22.44 27.19
C LYS A 453 10.08 -21.98 25.75
N LYS A 454 11.17 -22.37 25.08
CA LYS A 454 11.38 -22.18 23.63
C LYS A 454 10.24 -22.85 22.85
N HIS A 455 9.40 -22.05 22.20
CA HIS A 455 8.51 -22.54 21.14
C HIS A 455 9.19 -22.35 19.78
N HIS A 456 9.40 -23.45 19.06
CA HIS A 456 9.81 -23.42 17.65
C HIS A 456 8.57 -23.21 16.76
N TYR A 457 8.52 -22.09 16.02
CA TYR A 457 7.86 -22.02 14.71
C TYR A 457 8.66 -21.07 13.79
N PRO A 458 8.82 -21.36 12.49
CA PRO A 458 9.85 -20.73 11.68
C PRO A 458 9.33 -19.58 10.81
N LYS A 459 9.48 -18.34 11.29
CA LYS A 459 9.71 -17.14 10.47
C LYS A 459 10.40 -16.08 11.32
N GLU A 460 11.73 -16.03 11.26
CA GLU A 460 12.53 -15.06 12.02
C GLU A 460 12.40 -13.65 11.43
N PHE A 461 11.34 -12.95 11.85
CA PHE A 461 11.31 -11.49 11.91
C PHE A 461 12.22 -11.00 13.06
N THR A 462 13.50 -11.35 12.98
CA THR A 462 14.53 -10.81 13.87
C THR A 462 14.55 -9.29 13.75
N THR A 463 14.37 -8.58 14.86
CA THR A 463 14.31 -7.12 14.90
C THR A 463 15.70 -6.52 14.68
N VAL A 464 16.19 -6.51 13.43
CA VAL A 464 17.52 -6.02 13.09
C VAL A 464 17.56 -4.49 13.26
N CYS A 465 17.99 -4.04 14.44
CA CYS A 465 18.24 -2.64 14.76
C CYS A 465 19.38 -2.06 13.90
N ALA A 466 19.28 -0.77 13.59
CA ALA A 466 20.35 -0.04 12.93
C ALA A 466 21.56 0.16 13.86
N MET A 467 22.76 0.14 13.28
CA MET A 467 24.02 0.40 13.98
C MET A 467 24.13 1.88 14.36
N ALA A 468 24.49 2.17 15.61
CA ALA A 468 24.57 3.54 16.11
C ALA A 468 25.54 4.41 15.29
N GLY A 469 25.02 5.46 14.65
CA GLY A 469 25.80 6.36 13.79
C GLY A 469 25.86 5.99 12.31
N PHE A 470 25.00 5.08 11.81
CA PHE A 470 24.89 4.77 10.38
C PHE A 470 24.61 6.02 9.51
N ASP A 471 23.95 7.02 10.10
CA ASP A 471 23.50 8.31 9.59
C ASP A 471 24.59 9.40 9.59
N LYS A 472 25.76 9.12 10.17
CA LYS A 472 26.88 10.07 10.18
C LYS A 472 27.52 10.14 8.80
N SER A 473 27.69 11.35 8.27
CA SER A 473 28.46 11.57 7.04
C SER A 473 29.95 11.32 7.27
N TYR A 474 30.60 10.58 6.36
CA TYR A 474 32.04 10.69 6.11
C TYR A 474 32.36 11.97 5.33
N SER A 475 33.61 12.44 5.37
CA SER A 475 34.11 13.31 4.31
C SER A 475 34.30 12.52 3.01
N PHE A 476 34.42 13.22 1.89
CA PHE A 476 34.67 12.58 0.60
C PHE A 476 36.01 11.80 0.55
N SER A 477 37.00 12.22 1.35
CA SER A 477 38.26 11.50 1.51
C SER A 477 38.05 10.20 2.29
N ASP A 478 37.44 10.28 3.48
CA ASP A 478 37.25 9.12 4.35
C ASP A 478 36.38 8.04 3.68
N PHE A 479 35.32 8.44 2.95
CA PHE A 479 34.47 7.52 2.21
C PHE A 479 35.26 6.77 1.11
N SER A 480 36.14 7.48 0.41
CA SER A 480 36.98 6.90 -0.65
C SER A 480 38.06 5.97 -0.07
N GLU A 481 38.71 6.38 1.02
CA GLU A 481 39.71 5.59 1.73
C GLU A 481 39.10 4.33 2.38
N TYR A 482 37.89 4.44 2.94
CA TYR A 482 37.20 3.33 3.60
C TYR A 482 36.91 2.16 2.64
N LEU A 483 36.59 2.46 1.38
CA LEU A 483 36.40 1.46 0.33
C LEU A 483 37.71 0.80 -0.13
N LYS A 484 38.88 1.35 0.22
CA LYS A 484 40.23 0.79 -0.01
C LYS A 484 40.53 0.38 -1.46
N LYS A 485 39.90 1.00 -2.46
CA LYS A 485 40.08 0.67 -3.87
C LYS A 485 40.89 1.76 -4.60
N PRO A 486 42.14 1.48 -5.03
CA PRO A 486 43.03 2.52 -5.57
C PRO A 486 42.61 3.04 -6.95
N ASP A 487 42.04 2.19 -7.81
CA ASP A 487 41.57 2.56 -9.15
C ASP A 487 40.12 3.10 -9.17
N LEU A 488 39.58 3.50 -8.00
CA LEU A 488 38.24 4.05 -7.86
C LEU A 488 38.24 5.54 -8.22
N CYS A 489 37.76 5.85 -9.42
CA CYS A 489 37.48 7.22 -9.83
C CYS A 489 36.08 7.66 -9.38
N SER A 490 35.90 8.97 -9.31
CA SER A 490 34.72 9.57 -8.73
C SER A 490 34.46 10.98 -9.27
N SER A 491 33.23 11.45 -9.14
CA SER A 491 32.85 12.85 -9.42
C SER A 491 31.97 13.39 -8.30
N THR A 492 32.38 14.52 -7.73
CA THR A 492 31.64 15.26 -6.71
C THR A 492 30.45 16.01 -7.32
N PRO A 493 29.39 16.29 -6.52
CA PRO A 493 28.29 17.11 -6.96
C PRO A 493 28.73 18.56 -7.26
N SER A 494 28.24 19.08 -8.39
CA SER A 494 28.27 20.51 -8.73
C SER A 494 27.32 21.34 -7.85
N LYS A 495 27.41 22.68 -7.89
CA LYS A 495 26.43 23.55 -7.21
C LYS A 495 25.01 23.25 -7.74
N GLY A 496 24.11 22.81 -6.86
CA GLY A 496 22.75 22.40 -7.22
C GLY A 496 22.63 20.95 -7.68
N ASN A 497 23.43 20.04 -7.09
CA ASN A 497 23.47 18.61 -7.40
C ASN A 497 23.59 17.82 -6.09
N SER A 498 22.89 16.70 -5.96
CA SER A 498 22.64 16.03 -4.66
C SER A 498 23.23 14.62 -4.58
N ARG A 499 24.27 14.31 -5.38
CA ARG A 499 24.77 12.94 -5.56
C ARG A 499 26.28 12.87 -5.77
N TYR A 500 26.88 11.78 -5.29
CA TYR A 500 28.26 11.38 -5.55
C TYR A 500 28.26 10.13 -6.43
N LEU A 501 29.04 10.14 -7.50
CA LEU A 501 29.18 9.02 -8.43
C LEU A 501 30.60 8.45 -8.37
N PHE A 502 30.71 7.12 -8.42
CA PHE A 502 31.94 6.37 -8.35
C PHE A 502 31.98 5.29 -9.46
N TRP A 503 33.15 5.00 -10.01
CA TRP A 503 33.40 3.96 -11.01
C TRP A 503 34.86 3.49 -10.95
N THR A 504 35.18 2.31 -11.49
CA THR A 504 36.57 1.83 -11.58
C THR A 504 37.16 2.15 -12.96
N MET A 505 38.42 2.60 -13.02
CA MET A 505 39.18 2.65 -14.28
C MET A 505 39.94 1.35 -14.48
N VAL A 506 39.35 0.40 -15.21
CA VAL A 506 40.03 -0.83 -15.63
C VAL A 506 40.98 -0.49 -16.79
N ARG A 507 42.17 -1.10 -16.83
CA ARG A 507 43.20 -0.84 -17.87
C ARG A 507 42.97 -1.60 -19.18
N GLU A 508 42.26 -2.70 -19.08
CA GLU A 508 41.56 -3.35 -20.18
C GLU A 508 40.11 -2.85 -20.14
N GLU A 509 39.39 -2.93 -21.27
CA GLU A 509 38.11 -2.23 -21.43
C GLU A 509 37.08 -2.64 -20.37
N LEU A 510 36.38 -1.66 -19.78
CA LEU A 510 35.18 -1.92 -19.00
C LEU A 510 34.23 -2.77 -19.86
N PRO A 511 33.69 -3.90 -19.38
CA PRO A 511 32.65 -4.64 -20.11
C PRO A 511 31.56 -3.64 -20.50
N GLU A 512 31.23 -3.59 -21.80
CA GLU A 512 30.62 -2.43 -22.48
C GLU A 512 29.49 -1.76 -21.68
N TYR A 513 28.59 -2.58 -21.14
CA TYR A 513 27.45 -2.18 -20.32
C TYR A 513 27.81 -1.40 -19.04
N GLY A 514 28.97 -1.64 -18.42
CA GLY A 514 29.46 -0.87 -17.27
C GLY A 514 29.79 0.58 -17.62
N SER A 515 30.27 0.84 -18.84
CA SER A 515 30.42 2.21 -19.36
C SER A 515 29.06 2.85 -19.63
N ASN A 516 28.11 2.10 -20.21
CA ASN A 516 26.77 2.59 -20.49
C ASN A 516 26.00 2.91 -19.19
N ILE A 517 26.06 2.06 -18.16
CA ILE A 517 25.44 2.36 -16.86
C ILE A 517 26.14 3.50 -16.12
N ARG A 518 27.44 3.74 -16.32
CA ARG A 518 28.09 4.97 -15.83
C ARG A 518 27.47 6.21 -16.46
N ILE A 519 27.16 6.18 -17.77
CA ILE A 519 26.45 7.28 -18.47
C ILE A 519 25.02 7.41 -17.95
N LEU A 520 24.29 6.31 -17.73
CA LEU A 520 22.94 6.30 -17.13
C LEU A 520 22.90 7.04 -15.78
N LEU A 521 23.87 6.75 -14.91
CA LEU A 521 23.96 7.36 -13.58
C LEU A 521 24.37 8.85 -13.66
N GLN A 522 25.00 9.29 -14.75
CA GLN A 522 25.33 10.69 -15.04
C GLN A 522 24.19 11.49 -15.69
N ASP A 523 23.19 10.83 -16.28
CA ASP A 523 22.12 11.50 -17.03
C ASP A 523 21.31 12.51 -16.19
N ASN A 524 20.89 13.61 -16.83
CA ASN A 524 20.19 14.72 -16.17
C ASN A 524 18.70 14.43 -15.87
N LYS A 525 18.03 13.52 -16.58
CA LYS A 525 16.67 13.07 -16.24
C LYS A 525 16.71 12.16 -15.02
N VAL A 526 17.64 11.20 -15.01
CA VAL A 526 17.93 10.31 -13.87
C VAL A 526 18.49 11.09 -12.67
N ARG A 527 19.16 12.23 -12.89
CA ARG A 527 19.58 13.15 -11.82
C ARG A 527 18.39 13.89 -11.19
N SER A 528 17.60 14.56 -12.02
CA SER A 528 16.46 15.37 -11.55
C SER A 528 15.27 14.54 -11.07
N SER A 529 15.35 13.20 -11.11
CA SER A 529 14.35 12.31 -10.54
C SER A 529 14.63 12.05 -9.06
N TRP A 530 15.85 11.62 -8.69
CA TRP A 530 16.20 11.36 -7.27
C TRP A 530 16.15 12.63 -6.40
N GLU A 531 16.31 13.81 -7.01
CA GLU A 531 16.05 15.12 -6.40
C GLU A 531 14.61 15.27 -5.82
N HIS A 532 13.67 14.38 -6.16
CA HIS A 532 12.29 14.34 -5.65
C HIS A 532 12.05 13.33 -4.51
N GLY A 533 13.10 12.74 -3.91
CA GLY A 533 12.98 12.10 -2.58
C GLY A 533 13.55 10.69 -2.41
N PHE A 534 14.35 10.17 -3.36
CA PHE A 534 15.15 8.97 -3.10
C PHE A 534 16.40 9.35 -2.30
N GLU A 535 16.61 8.72 -1.14
CA GLU A 535 17.88 8.77 -0.41
C GLU A 535 18.42 7.34 -0.24
N GLY A 536 19.63 7.08 -0.74
CA GLY A 536 20.19 5.73 -0.76
C GLY A 536 21.40 5.53 -1.70
N LEU A 537 21.63 4.24 -2.01
CA LEU A 537 22.62 3.72 -2.95
C LEU A 537 21.92 3.19 -4.20
N VAL A 538 22.49 3.50 -5.36
CA VAL A 538 22.14 2.87 -6.65
C VAL A 538 23.40 2.26 -7.23
N GLN A 539 23.42 0.95 -7.45
CA GLN A 539 24.61 0.22 -7.90
C GLN A 539 24.29 -0.84 -8.95
N PHE A 540 25.20 -1.01 -9.91
CA PHE A 540 25.06 -2.01 -10.96
C PHE A 540 25.78 -3.32 -10.59
N TRP A 541 25.15 -4.44 -10.90
CA TRP A 541 25.67 -5.79 -10.71
C TRP A 541 25.76 -6.48 -12.07
N ALA A 542 26.96 -6.53 -12.64
CA ALA A 542 27.19 -7.12 -13.95
C ALA A 542 27.37 -8.63 -13.85
N LEU A 543 26.98 -9.34 -14.92
CA LEU A 543 27.30 -10.75 -15.08
C LEU A 543 28.82 -10.94 -15.25
N LYS A 544 29.43 -11.77 -14.41
CA LYS A 544 30.77 -12.33 -14.60
C LYS A 544 30.66 -13.83 -14.85
N ARG A 545 31.51 -14.35 -15.72
CA ARG A 545 31.68 -15.79 -15.98
C ARG A 545 33.14 -16.15 -15.69
N VAL A 546 33.37 -17.14 -14.83
CA VAL A 546 34.69 -17.69 -14.51
C VAL A 546 34.55 -19.20 -14.50
N ASP A 547 35.40 -19.87 -15.27
CA ASP A 547 35.30 -21.30 -15.57
C ASP A 547 33.86 -21.69 -15.98
N ASN A 548 33.21 -22.59 -15.23
CA ASN A 548 31.82 -23.02 -15.46
C ASN A 548 30.80 -22.33 -14.52
N ARG A 549 31.17 -21.21 -13.87
CA ARG A 549 30.30 -20.47 -12.94
C ARG A 549 30.00 -19.05 -13.42
N SER A 550 28.71 -18.75 -13.45
CA SER A 550 28.15 -17.42 -13.72
C SER A 550 27.65 -16.80 -12.42
N TYR A 551 28.04 -15.56 -12.15
CA TYR A 551 27.63 -14.82 -10.95
C TYR A 551 27.56 -13.32 -11.22
N LEU A 552 26.75 -12.62 -10.42
CA LEU A 552 26.66 -11.17 -10.44
C LEU A 552 27.71 -10.56 -9.49
N SER A 553 28.38 -9.51 -9.94
CA SER A 553 29.39 -8.79 -9.17
C SER A 553 29.28 -7.28 -9.41
N THR A 554 29.30 -6.51 -8.33
CA THR A 554 29.29 -5.03 -8.35
C THR A 554 30.65 -4.41 -8.01
N SER A 555 31.66 -5.23 -7.69
CA SER A 555 32.96 -4.83 -7.16
C SER A 555 33.71 -3.82 -8.05
N ASP A 556 33.54 -3.91 -9.37
CA ASP A 556 34.18 -3.06 -10.39
C ASP A 556 33.21 -2.13 -11.13
N GLN A 557 31.92 -2.24 -10.82
CA GLN A 557 30.84 -1.58 -11.52
C GLN A 557 30.56 -0.17 -10.95
N PRO A 558 29.98 0.73 -11.76
CA PRO A 558 29.64 2.07 -11.31
C PRO A 558 28.51 2.05 -10.28
N PHE A 559 28.54 3.01 -9.35
CA PHE A 559 27.51 3.22 -8.34
C PHE A 559 27.41 4.70 -7.96
N ALA A 560 26.24 5.11 -7.51
CA ALA A 560 25.96 6.46 -7.05
C ALA A 560 25.29 6.44 -5.67
N VAL A 561 25.62 7.41 -4.82
CA VAL A 561 25.00 7.63 -3.52
C VAL A 561 24.51 9.07 -3.38
N THR A 562 23.39 9.25 -2.70
CA THR A 562 22.83 10.60 -2.42
C THR A 562 23.52 11.30 -1.26
N SER A 563 24.13 10.53 -0.35
CA SER A 563 24.82 11.02 0.84
C SER A 563 26.07 10.17 1.11
N LEU A 564 27.02 10.70 1.88
CA LEU A 564 28.25 9.99 2.28
C LEU A 564 28.08 9.30 3.64
N HIS A 565 26.86 8.85 3.96
CA HIS A 565 26.53 8.19 5.23
C HIS A 565 27.39 6.95 5.47
N GLN A 566 27.88 6.78 6.70
CA GLN A 566 28.71 5.65 7.12
C GLN A 566 28.03 4.30 6.84
N GLY A 567 26.71 4.23 7.00
CA GLY A 567 25.90 3.07 6.63
C GLY A 567 25.94 2.75 5.14
N LEU A 568 25.81 3.75 4.25
CA LEU A 568 25.92 3.53 2.80
C LEU A 568 27.33 3.05 2.43
N CYS A 569 28.36 3.64 3.02
CA CYS A 569 29.76 3.25 2.78
C CYS A 569 30.04 1.80 3.23
N TRP A 570 29.53 1.41 4.39
CA TRP A 570 29.68 0.06 4.93
C TRP A 570 28.87 -0.97 4.13
N TYR A 571 27.60 -0.69 3.80
CA TYR A 571 26.77 -1.59 3.00
C TYR A 571 27.36 -1.80 1.59
N ARG A 572 27.80 -0.71 0.93
CA ARG A 572 28.50 -0.78 -0.36
C ARG A 572 29.72 -1.70 -0.29
N LYS A 573 30.47 -1.68 0.80
CA LYS A 573 31.61 -2.57 1.01
C LYS A 573 31.20 -4.04 1.14
N GLN A 574 30.17 -4.36 1.91
CA GLN A 574 29.62 -5.73 1.97
C GLN A 574 29.15 -6.20 0.58
N CYS A 575 28.61 -5.32 -0.25
CA CYS A 575 28.21 -5.64 -1.62
C CYS A 575 29.41 -5.89 -2.55
N MET A 576 30.51 -5.15 -2.38
CA MET A 576 31.73 -5.34 -3.18
C MET A 576 32.41 -6.69 -2.93
N ASP A 577 32.30 -7.22 -1.71
CA ASP A 577 32.88 -8.51 -1.29
C ASP A 577 31.94 -9.71 -1.56
N HIS A 578 30.69 -9.49 -2.00
CA HIS A 578 29.67 -10.52 -2.20
C HIS A 578 29.46 -10.90 -3.67
N GLN A 579 28.94 -12.11 -3.91
CA GLN A 579 28.68 -12.69 -5.23
C GLN A 579 27.35 -13.44 -5.22
N TYR A 580 26.46 -13.14 -6.17
CA TYR A 580 25.21 -13.88 -6.34
C TYR A 580 25.32 -14.82 -7.53
N PHE A 581 25.28 -16.13 -7.30
CA PHE A 581 25.40 -17.14 -8.37
C PHE A 581 24.09 -17.26 -9.15
N VAL A 582 24.20 -17.39 -10.47
CA VAL A 582 23.04 -17.41 -11.40
C VAL A 582 22.99 -18.64 -12.31
N ASN A 583 23.81 -19.66 -12.03
CA ASN A 583 23.69 -20.98 -12.65
C ASN A 583 22.33 -21.63 -12.32
N GLU A 584 21.89 -22.58 -13.13
CA GLU A 584 20.66 -23.38 -12.87
C GLU A 584 20.75 -24.16 -11.56
N GLU A 585 21.95 -24.65 -11.23
CA GLU A 585 22.27 -25.37 -9.98
C GLU A 585 22.33 -24.47 -8.73
N ALA A 586 22.31 -23.13 -8.88
CA ALA A 586 22.48 -22.22 -7.75
C ALA A 586 21.28 -22.26 -6.81
N LYS A 587 21.55 -22.40 -5.51
CA LYS A 587 20.51 -22.40 -4.48
C LYS A 587 19.88 -21.03 -4.30
N GLU A 588 18.68 -21.01 -3.71
CA GLU A 588 17.97 -19.78 -3.30
C GLU A 588 18.83 -18.82 -2.47
N GLU A 589 19.64 -19.37 -1.55
CA GLU A 589 20.59 -18.64 -0.69
C GLU A 589 21.84 -18.11 -1.42
N GLU A 590 22.15 -18.65 -2.60
CA GLU A 590 23.25 -18.22 -3.48
C GLU A 590 22.78 -17.24 -4.56
N LEU A 591 21.48 -17.29 -4.92
CA LEU A 591 20.82 -16.39 -5.87
C LEU A 591 20.53 -15.02 -5.25
N GLY A 592 19.91 -14.99 -4.07
CA GLY A 592 19.38 -13.75 -3.49
C GLY A 592 18.38 -13.00 -4.40
N PRO A 593 18.02 -11.75 -4.09
CA PRO A 593 17.10 -10.96 -4.92
C PRO A 593 17.68 -10.66 -6.31
N LEU A 594 18.99 -10.36 -6.40
CA LEU A 594 19.61 -9.99 -7.66
C LEU A 594 19.76 -11.18 -8.61
N GLY A 595 20.13 -12.36 -8.11
CA GLY A 595 20.16 -13.58 -8.92
C GLY A 595 18.78 -14.05 -9.36
N ARG A 596 17.75 -13.89 -8.51
CA ARG A 596 16.33 -14.07 -8.90
C ARG A 596 15.95 -13.12 -10.03
N VAL A 597 16.19 -11.82 -9.90
CA VAL A 597 15.87 -10.81 -10.92
C VAL A 597 16.56 -11.10 -12.25
N PHE A 598 17.86 -11.43 -12.22
CA PHE A 598 18.62 -11.77 -13.41
C PHE A 598 18.08 -13.03 -14.11
N ARG A 599 17.90 -14.12 -13.37
CA ARG A 599 17.46 -15.41 -13.93
C ARG A 599 16.01 -15.37 -14.40
N ASN A 600 15.13 -14.76 -13.62
CA ASN A 600 13.69 -14.72 -13.88
C ASN A 600 13.30 -13.61 -14.86
N ARG A 601 14.20 -12.66 -15.19
CA ARG A 601 13.98 -11.53 -16.13
C ARG A 601 12.89 -10.52 -15.71
N TYR A 602 12.42 -10.58 -14.47
CA TYR A 602 11.45 -9.64 -13.87
C TYR A 602 12.08 -8.86 -12.72
N SER A 603 11.57 -7.67 -12.42
CA SER A 603 12.05 -6.86 -11.28
C SER A 603 11.50 -7.37 -9.95
N GLU A 604 12.30 -7.23 -8.90
CA GLU A 604 11.90 -7.56 -7.54
C GLU A 604 11.96 -6.30 -6.66
N CYS A 605 10.93 -6.04 -5.87
CA CYS A 605 10.85 -4.86 -5.02
C CYS A 605 10.20 -5.18 -3.67
N SER A 606 10.63 -4.48 -2.63
CA SER A 606 10.02 -4.58 -1.30
C SER A 606 9.89 -3.20 -0.63
N PRO A 607 8.74 -2.91 0.01
CA PRO A 607 8.57 -1.71 0.82
C PRO A 607 9.35 -1.76 2.15
N ASP A 608 9.82 -2.93 2.60
CA ASP A 608 10.87 -3.05 3.63
C ASP A 608 11.68 -4.34 3.39
N LEU A 609 12.99 -4.24 3.15
CA LEU A 609 13.87 -5.37 2.87
C LEU A 609 13.95 -6.37 4.04
N ARG A 610 13.55 -5.96 5.25
CA ARG A 610 13.43 -6.86 6.40
C ARG A 610 12.26 -7.86 6.28
N LEU A 611 11.39 -7.70 5.27
CA LEU A 611 10.36 -8.67 4.90
C LEU A 611 10.92 -9.93 4.20
N TYR A 612 12.12 -9.86 3.61
CA TYR A 612 12.84 -11.06 3.17
C TYR A 612 13.34 -11.84 4.40
N SER A 613 13.43 -13.16 4.30
CA SER A 613 14.30 -13.94 5.19
C SER A 613 15.78 -13.69 4.86
N ALA A 614 16.67 -13.99 5.81
CA ALA A 614 18.11 -13.96 5.56
C ALA A 614 18.56 -14.98 4.48
N LYS A 615 17.74 -15.99 4.19
CA LYS A 615 17.94 -16.94 3.08
C LYS A 615 17.56 -16.33 1.73
N GLU A 616 16.43 -15.64 1.66
CA GLU A 616 15.98 -14.96 0.43
C GLU A 616 16.85 -13.74 0.08
N PHE A 617 17.48 -13.10 1.05
CA PHE A 617 18.42 -11.99 0.84
C PHE A 617 19.60 -12.05 1.82
N PRO A 618 20.73 -12.68 1.44
CA PRO A 618 21.92 -12.81 2.29
C PRO A 618 22.49 -11.51 2.87
N LEU A 619 22.34 -10.38 2.15
CA LEU A 619 22.77 -9.06 2.62
C LEU A 619 21.67 -8.26 3.36
N ARG A 620 20.50 -8.85 3.65
CA ARG A 620 19.38 -8.23 4.37
C ARG A 620 19.81 -7.56 5.67
N ASP A 621 20.44 -8.32 6.56
CA ASP A 621 20.83 -7.85 7.89
C ASP A 621 21.91 -6.77 7.80
N ASN A 622 22.77 -6.85 6.78
CA ASN A 622 23.77 -5.84 6.48
C ASN A 622 23.12 -4.52 6.02
N ALA A 623 22.11 -4.58 5.16
CA ALA A 623 21.35 -3.40 4.74
C ALA A 623 20.56 -2.79 5.91
N ALA A 624 19.83 -3.62 6.66
CA ALA A 624 19.01 -3.19 7.79
C ALA A 624 19.83 -2.54 8.92
N ARG A 625 21.01 -3.10 9.24
CA ARG A 625 21.98 -2.50 10.17
C ARG A 625 22.47 -1.13 9.70
N CYS A 626 22.49 -0.87 8.40
CA CYS A 626 22.84 0.43 7.85
C CYS A 626 21.65 1.39 7.76
N GLY A 627 20.51 1.09 8.40
CA GLY A 627 19.29 1.90 8.37
C GLY A 627 18.53 1.82 7.05
N LEU A 628 18.97 1.00 6.10
CA LEU A 628 18.32 0.84 4.81
C LEU A 628 17.06 0.00 4.95
N ARG A 629 16.02 0.38 4.22
CA ARG A 629 14.69 -0.22 4.32
C ARG A 629 14.11 -0.52 2.94
N TYR A 630 14.15 0.41 1.99
CA TYR A 630 13.47 0.25 0.71
C TYR A 630 14.35 -0.44 -0.32
N TYR A 631 13.77 -1.33 -1.12
CA TYR A 631 14.50 -2.18 -2.07
C TYR A 631 13.80 -2.26 -3.42
N LEU A 632 14.57 -2.10 -4.50
CA LEU A 632 14.15 -2.34 -5.88
C LEU A 632 15.35 -2.85 -6.69
N ALA A 633 15.17 -3.95 -7.41
CA ALA A 633 16.15 -4.52 -8.31
C ALA A 633 15.56 -4.68 -9.73
N LEU A 634 16.21 -4.07 -10.72
CA LEU A 634 15.76 -4.00 -12.11
C LEU A 634 16.66 -4.83 -13.03
N PRO A 635 16.14 -5.80 -13.79
CA PRO A 635 16.94 -6.56 -14.75
C PRO A 635 17.28 -5.66 -15.94
N ILE A 636 18.56 -5.57 -16.29
CA ILE A 636 19.04 -4.76 -17.42
C ILE A 636 19.29 -5.70 -18.59
N PHE A 637 18.75 -5.37 -19.76
CA PHE A 637 18.95 -6.12 -20.99
C PHE A 637 19.65 -5.26 -22.04
N ASP A 638 20.42 -5.92 -22.88
CA ASP A 638 20.82 -5.40 -24.18
C ASP A 638 19.56 -5.17 -25.05
N LEU A 639 19.49 -4.04 -25.77
CA LEU A 639 18.35 -3.74 -26.66
C LEU A 639 18.35 -4.58 -27.94
N LEU A 640 19.51 -5.04 -28.40
CA LEU A 640 19.74 -5.77 -29.65
C LEU A 640 19.72 -7.29 -29.43
N GLU A 641 20.47 -7.77 -28.42
CA GLU A 641 20.67 -9.21 -28.15
C GLU A 641 19.61 -9.83 -27.21
N GLU A 642 18.77 -9.00 -26.57
CA GLU A 642 17.73 -9.39 -25.60
C GLU A 642 18.22 -10.27 -24.41
N GLN A 643 19.53 -10.37 -24.20
CA GLN A 643 20.11 -11.02 -23.03
C GLN A 643 20.10 -10.08 -21.83
N CYS A 644 19.85 -10.63 -20.63
CA CYS A 644 20.07 -9.87 -19.41
C CYS A 644 21.59 -9.77 -19.17
N VAL A 645 22.09 -8.55 -19.03
CA VAL A 645 23.53 -8.24 -18.89
C VAL A 645 23.94 -7.98 -17.44
N GLY A 646 22.96 -7.72 -16.58
CA GLY A 646 23.15 -7.46 -15.16
C GLY A 646 21.88 -6.93 -14.51
N VAL A 647 21.99 -6.47 -13.27
CA VAL A 647 20.88 -5.94 -12.47
C VAL A 647 21.26 -4.58 -11.89
N LEU A 648 20.35 -3.61 -12.00
CA LEU A 648 20.49 -2.30 -11.37
C LEU A 648 19.71 -2.30 -10.05
N GLU A 649 20.44 -2.18 -8.94
CA GLU A 649 19.90 -2.24 -7.58
C GLU A 649 19.75 -0.82 -7.01
N TYR A 650 18.59 -0.54 -6.41
CA TYR A 650 18.28 0.65 -5.63
C TYR A 650 17.99 0.23 -4.19
N VAL A 651 18.76 0.73 -3.22
CA VAL A 651 18.54 0.47 -1.79
C VAL A 651 18.55 1.78 -1.02
N GLY A 652 17.49 2.08 -0.27
CA GLY A 652 17.28 3.41 0.31
C GLY A 652 16.68 3.45 1.72
N PHE A 653 16.78 4.62 2.34
CA PHE A 653 16.26 4.91 3.69
C PHE A 653 14.75 5.20 3.68
N SER A 654 14.27 5.85 2.61
CA SER A 654 12.91 6.38 2.45
C SER A 654 12.21 5.83 1.20
N HIS A 655 10.87 5.90 1.17
CA HIS A 655 10.05 5.47 0.03
C HIS A 655 10.16 6.47 -1.13
N ALA A 656 10.61 6.03 -2.30
CA ALA A 656 10.65 6.81 -3.52
C ALA A 656 9.45 6.51 -4.44
N ASN A 657 8.98 7.52 -5.18
CA ASN A 657 7.82 7.42 -6.08
C ASN A 657 8.19 6.74 -7.41
N TRP A 658 8.38 5.42 -7.39
CA TRP A 658 8.98 4.66 -8.50
C TRP A 658 8.34 4.86 -9.87
N GLU A 659 7.03 5.13 -9.98
CA GLU A 659 6.36 5.39 -11.27
C GLU A 659 7.00 6.55 -12.07
N PHE A 660 7.43 7.62 -11.39
CA PHE A 660 8.08 8.78 -12.00
C PHE A 660 9.58 8.53 -12.25
N GLU A 661 10.22 7.79 -11.34
CA GLU A 661 11.64 7.45 -11.42
C GLU A 661 11.92 6.49 -12.58
N LEU A 662 11.16 5.41 -12.66
CA LEU A 662 11.29 4.37 -13.67
C LEU A 662 11.09 4.96 -15.07
N GLY A 663 10.06 5.80 -15.29
CA GLY A 663 9.83 6.44 -16.59
C GLY A 663 11.04 7.21 -17.12
N ARG A 664 11.79 7.89 -16.25
CA ARG A 664 13.02 8.61 -16.63
C ARG A 664 14.22 7.70 -16.82
N VAL A 665 14.33 6.65 -16.00
CA VAL A 665 15.32 5.57 -16.19
C VAL A 665 15.10 4.85 -17.52
N LYS A 666 13.84 4.73 -18.02
CA LYS A 666 13.52 4.23 -19.37
C LYS A 666 14.26 5.02 -20.44
N GLU A 667 13.99 6.32 -20.50
CA GLU A 667 14.44 7.18 -21.59
C GLU A 667 15.97 7.29 -21.62
N ALA A 668 16.62 7.18 -20.45
CA ALA A 668 18.07 7.20 -20.33
C ALA A 668 18.72 5.82 -20.61
N LEU A 669 18.04 4.70 -20.36
CA LEU A 669 18.46 3.35 -20.79
C LEU A 669 18.35 3.20 -22.32
N GLU A 670 17.25 3.65 -22.92
CA GLU A 670 17.01 3.54 -24.37
C GLU A 670 18.05 4.31 -25.19
N VAL A 671 18.54 5.45 -24.68
CA VAL A 671 19.60 6.27 -25.30
C VAL A 671 20.97 5.58 -25.31
N ILE A 672 21.20 4.56 -24.48
CA ILE A 672 22.46 3.82 -24.35
C ILE A 672 22.35 2.34 -24.78
N ASN A 673 21.36 2.03 -25.63
CA ASN A 673 21.08 0.68 -26.14
C ASN A 673 20.80 -0.36 -25.03
N LEU A 674 20.15 0.04 -23.94
CA LEU A 674 19.69 -0.84 -22.87
C LEU A 674 18.18 -0.74 -22.64
N LYS A 675 17.58 -1.76 -22.04
CA LYS A 675 16.17 -1.76 -21.59
C LYS A 675 16.00 -2.47 -20.25
N SER A 676 14.82 -2.32 -19.64
CA SER A 676 14.39 -3.12 -18.48
C SER A 676 12.91 -3.46 -18.58
N SER A 677 12.53 -4.66 -18.13
CA SER A 677 11.22 -5.29 -18.40
C SER A 677 10.03 -4.67 -17.66
N HIS A 678 10.28 -3.84 -16.63
CA HIS A 678 9.23 -3.19 -15.81
C HIS A 678 9.09 -1.70 -16.07
N ILE A 679 9.51 -1.23 -17.25
CA ILE A 679 9.53 0.19 -17.56
C ILE A 679 8.81 0.48 -18.89
N LYS A 680 7.49 0.66 -18.83
CA LYS A 680 6.69 1.33 -19.86
C LYS A 680 5.97 2.53 -19.27
N VAL A 681 6.47 3.72 -19.58
CA VAL A 681 5.72 4.97 -19.42
C VAL A 681 5.51 5.55 -20.82
N GLU A 682 4.25 5.68 -21.22
CA GLU A 682 3.90 6.42 -22.42
C GLU A 682 3.93 7.93 -22.13
N ARG A 683 4.19 8.73 -23.17
CA ARG A 683 4.69 10.12 -23.06
C ARG A 683 3.77 11.01 -22.21
N PRO A 684 4.26 11.65 -21.12
CA PRO A 684 3.46 12.60 -20.34
C PRO A 684 3.26 13.93 -21.08
N PHE A 685 2.12 14.06 -21.76
CA PHE A 685 1.67 15.33 -22.34
C PHE A 685 1.14 16.29 -21.26
N PHE A 686 2.05 16.93 -20.51
CA PHE A 686 1.69 17.97 -19.53
C PHE A 686 2.56 19.23 -19.62
N SER A 687 2.32 20.04 -20.66
CA SER A 687 2.74 21.44 -20.69
C SER A 687 1.69 22.34 -20.02
N PHE A 688 1.64 22.36 -18.69
CA PHE A 688 0.76 23.26 -17.94
C PHE A 688 1.17 24.73 -18.18
N LYS A 689 0.44 25.45 -19.05
CA LYS A 689 0.56 26.90 -19.17
C LYS A 689 0.06 27.57 -17.89
N VAL A 690 0.99 28.13 -17.11
CA VAL A 690 0.67 28.96 -15.94
C VAL A 690 0.12 30.30 -16.40
N ASN A 691 -1.19 30.36 -16.66
CA ASN A 691 -1.90 31.61 -16.94
C ASN A 691 -2.10 32.42 -15.65
N ARG A 692 -1.10 33.23 -15.26
CA ARG A 692 -1.33 34.39 -14.38
C ARG A 692 -1.77 35.59 -15.22
N PHE A 693 -2.93 36.15 -14.91
CA PHE A 693 -3.43 37.39 -15.51
C PHE A 693 -2.58 38.61 -15.11
N ARG A 694 -1.90 39.25 -16.07
CA ARG A 694 -2.17 40.64 -16.52
C ARG A 694 -1.08 41.22 -17.44
N THR A 695 -1.47 41.48 -18.70
CA THR A 695 -1.19 42.69 -19.51
C THR A 695 0.14 43.45 -19.36
N ILE A 696 0.94 43.54 -20.44
CA ILE A 696 1.12 44.78 -21.25
C ILE A 696 2.02 44.51 -22.49
N SER A 697 1.63 45.11 -23.63
CA SER A 697 2.31 45.36 -24.93
C SER A 697 3.55 44.55 -25.42
N ASP A 698 3.35 43.96 -26.62
CA ASP A 698 4.13 44.19 -27.86
C ASP A 698 5.50 43.54 -28.19
N ASN A 699 5.52 43.02 -29.44
CA ASN A 699 6.58 43.07 -30.46
C ASN A 699 7.71 42.01 -30.60
N LEU A 700 7.53 41.19 -31.66
CA LEU A 700 8.40 41.00 -32.85
C LEU A 700 9.35 39.76 -33.01
N LEU A 701 9.32 39.24 -34.26
CA LEU A 701 10.39 38.56 -35.04
C LEU A 701 10.68 37.05 -34.78
N TYR A 702 11.18 36.22 -35.73
CA TYR A 702 10.72 35.79 -37.09
C TYR A 702 11.53 34.53 -37.55
N CYS A 703 11.13 33.83 -38.64
CA CYS A 703 11.84 32.69 -39.32
C CYS A 703 12.01 31.37 -38.51
N LEU A 704 11.84 30.11 -38.98
CA LEU A 704 11.54 29.42 -40.26
C LEU A 704 12.72 29.09 -41.23
N LEU A 705 12.64 27.88 -41.87
CA LEU A 705 13.41 27.30 -43.03
C LEU A 705 14.85 26.80 -42.76
N VAL A 706 15.47 25.85 -43.51
CA VAL A 706 15.12 24.90 -44.63
C VAL A 706 15.58 23.46 -44.17
N PHE A 707 15.40 22.25 -44.74
CA PHE A 707 15.37 21.58 -46.08
C PHE A 707 14.33 20.40 -46.03
N HIS A 708 13.84 19.69 -47.07
CA HIS A 708 14.28 19.19 -48.41
C HIS A 708 15.12 17.88 -48.38
N SER A 709 14.85 16.78 -49.10
CA SER A 709 13.75 16.31 -50.02
C SER A 709 13.77 14.74 -50.03
N TYR A 710 12.96 13.91 -50.70
CA TYR A 710 11.93 13.91 -51.79
C TYR A 710 10.87 12.81 -51.47
N GLY A 711 9.77 12.56 -52.20
CA GLY A 711 9.11 13.27 -53.32
C GLY A 711 8.50 12.34 -54.39
N ILE A 712 7.30 12.70 -54.89
CA ILE A 712 6.61 12.19 -56.11
C ILE A 712 5.97 10.78 -55.97
N HIS A 713 4.74 10.50 -56.44
CA HIS A 713 3.81 11.31 -57.27
C HIS A 713 2.42 11.50 -56.66
#